data_AF-A0A4Q4NW48-F1
#
_entry.id   AF-A0A4Q4NW48-F1
#
_cell.length_a   1.000
_cell.length_b   1.000
_cell.length_c   1.000
_cell.angle_alpha   90.00
_cell.angle_beta   90.00
_cell.angle_gamma   90.00
#
_symmetry.space_group_name_H-M   'P 1'
#
loop_
_entity.id
_entity.type
_entity.pdbx_description
1 polymer ?
#
loop_
_entity_poly.entity_id
_entity_poly.type
_entity_poly.pdbx_seq_one_letter_code
_entity_poly.pdbx_strand_id
1 'polypeptide(L)'
;MDHSTLVFASVFPVLSFSHSTPTPVATPDLGHIAPGTSFGSPYALRNSESRTPAQAQGQGQHRAVKRNIAWSCATRFLSLPKDVNCVLRTQKNREVEEALSFLLNGEGKSDDGKEETLVEWYTNECRLHFANHVRPVLEDLWRDEVELERSWDILDETQRILEQVQNAYLQPFTEHLLPLVRQNASNTTLRPSRSTQIADSDTASVADWKFRRDVQAVFAHCLPLQRYGKTLSYVLYDAGCRLFRIYTRNDGMQPSTTPENTQEFRKRMTMLLQSLERVGLGGDSAQKAFAHAMNKLFDSFITSHYLKVDWYSKKSIVPQLRLWIQDGFCPLVELVLECLRCEQSNIQTTELTSWQEMALGRLGRARVDNLFDFVINWDKSLGAILDIKEYLRVSNAKQHLTSSFSQQVSRRLLHPGATTTYILNVYIFIIRSFHELEPKGVLLERVARPIRRYLKEREDTARIIISSLLTDLSDETGSKFSSNSELSYEIASEMGKPFANYGQDTDEELNWNDMNWQPLPQDASPDYKKSKVEDVIWFLLTLWEREDFINELKNIYGDHLLRCQDPEYEKEIRLLELIKVRLGDDKLQACEVMLRDVLESKRINGTIRTTINVPTAASLVTPDHRSIEPRTPDGQHPRTPQPRRPTRLTRNITPSTSSAATPPGPTLNAQILSSFFWPQLRDDTFRVPAQIDALQKEYESRFERIKGMRKLRWMNALGDGSITLTFDDRTEDFDHLTPWQVSVIYAFQPQPDEETKHADKGGEGITRSVSQLEEMLEMDESLVHQALSFWVGKSVLRFHVPSTYSIIESLPKPTSKTGAHDADAAAAAEELATIQANATNNTVKSQSEMLEEKKDVYTAFILGMLTNQGNMNVGRIAMMMRMMVQGGFPFGPEEVKKLLGELEVDGKVVSMGGDVWSVRK
;
A
#
# COMPACT_ATOMS: atom_id res chain seq x y z
N MET A 1 -6.85 23.91 59.63
CA MET A 1 -7.82 24.41 58.64
C MET A 1 -7.06 24.62 57.36
N ASP A 2 -7.41 23.89 56.31
CA ASP A 2 -6.65 23.88 55.07
C ASP A 2 -6.98 25.10 54.21
N HIS A 3 -6.03 25.50 53.37
CA HIS A 3 -6.18 26.66 52.50
C HIS A 3 -7.40 26.53 51.55
N SER A 4 -7.75 25.29 51.17
CA SER A 4 -8.98 24.95 50.44
C SER A 4 -10.26 25.34 51.19
N THR A 5 -10.34 25.08 52.50
CA THR A 5 -11.50 25.48 53.33
C THR A 5 -11.63 27.00 53.47
N LEU A 6 -10.52 27.73 53.47
CA LEU A 6 -10.52 29.20 53.48
C LEU A 6 -10.96 29.79 52.14
N VAL A 7 -10.53 29.22 51.01
CA VAL A 7 -10.99 29.66 49.67
C VAL A 7 -12.48 29.42 49.51
N PHE A 8 -13.00 28.26 49.94
CA PHE A 8 -14.44 27.97 49.91
C PHE A 8 -15.24 28.97 50.77
N ALA A 9 -14.76 29.30 51.98
CA ALA A 9 -15.35 30.30 52.86
C ALA A 9 -15.20 31.77 52.38
N SER A 10 -14.29 32.05 51.43
CA SER A 10 -14.15 33.37 50.81
C SER A 10 -15.08 33.59 49.61
N VAL A 11 -15.45 32.50 48.92
CA VAL A 11 -16.45 32.53 47.83
C VAL A 11 -17.88 32.46 48.39
N PHE A 12 -18.04 31.79 49.54
CA PHE A 12 -19.31 31.72 50.28
C PHE A 12 -19.08 32.18 51.72
N PRO A 13 -19.44 33.43 52.08
CA PRO A 13 -19.26 33.92 53.44
C PRO A 13 -20.09 33.05 54.40
N VAL A 14 -19.40 32.31 55.28
CA VAL A 14 -20.05 31.54 56.33
C VAL A 14 -20.66 32.52 57.31
N LEU A 15 -21.98 32.73 57.21
CA LEU A 15 -22.74 33.40 58.25
C LEU A 15 -22.74 32.52 59.50
N SER A 16 -21.80 32.89 60.38
CA SER A 16 -21.56 32.44 61.74
C SER A 16 -22.75 31.80 62.44
N PHE A 17 -22.54 30.57 62.91
CA PHE A 17 -23.33 29.87 63.94
C PHE A 17 -24.84 29.77 63.71
N SER A 18 -25.28 28.52 63.55
CA SER A 18 -26.66 28.06 63.77
C SER A 18 -27.36 28.79 64.93
N HIS A 19 -28.26 29.72 64.60
CA HIS A 19 -29.20 30.34 65.54
C HIS A 19 -30.33 29.36 65.95
N SER A 20 -29.93 28.17 66.38
CA SER A 20 -30.77 27.15 67.03
C SER A 20 -30.48 27.05 68.54
N THR A 21 -29.70 27.98 69.09
CA THR A 21 -29.64 28.19 70.54
C THR A 21 -31.02 28.62 71.05
N PRO A 22 -31.68 27.87 71.94
CA PRO A 22 -32.91 28.34 72.57
C PRO A 22 -32.52 29.52 73.46
N THR A 23 -32.91 30.74 73.07
CA THR A 23 -32.82 31.89 73.97
C THR A 23 -33.68 31.54 75.21
N PRO A 24 -33.11 31.53 76.42
CA PRO A 24 -33.94 31.44 77.62
C PRO A 24 -34.90 32.64 77.62
N VAL A 25 -36.07 32.47 78.22
CA VAL A 25 -37.09 33.53 78.31
C VAL A 25 -36.55 34.68 79.17
N ALA A 26 -35.83 35.60 78.54
CA ALA A 26 -35.37 36.83 79.13
C ALA A 26 -36.57 37.78 79.20
N THR A 27 -36.98 38.09 80.43
CA THR A 27 -37.99 39.12 80.72
C THR A 27 -37.59 40.42 80.03
N PRO A 28 -38.47 41.07 79.25
CA PRO A 28 -38.14 42.37 78.67
C PRO A 28 -37.96 43.40 79.79
N ASP A 29 -36.88 44.17 79.70
CA ASP A 29 -36.54 45.21 80.67
C ASP A 29 -37.56 46.35 80.57
N LEU A 30 -38.47 46.43 81.54
CA LEU A 30 -39.54 47.42 81.58
C LEU A 30 -39.00 48.75 82.09
N GLY A 31 -38.68 49.66 81.16
CA GLY A 31 -38.25 51.02 81.47
C GLY A 31 -39.20 51.73 82.45
N HIS A 32 -38.61 52.50 83.37
CA HIS A 32 -39.30 53.10 84.52
C HIS A 32 -40.52 53.95 84.13
N ILE A 33 -41.63 53.72 84.85
CA ILE A 33 -42.88 54.49 84.73
C ILE A 33 -42.94 55.54 85.85
N ALA A 34 -43.36 56.76 85.51
CA ALA A 34 -43.54 57.84 86.49
C ALA A 34 -44.76 57.59 87.42
N PRO A 35 -44.78 58.12 88.65
CA PRO A 35 -45.82 57.77 89.62
C PRO A 35 -47.21 58.31 89.20
N GLY A 36 -48.21 57.43 89.08
CA GLY A 36 -49.62 57.85 89.00
C GLY A 36 -50.50 57.18 87.94
N THR A 37 -49.98 56.33 87.05
CA THR A 37 -50.78 55.66 86.00
C THR A 37 -51.13 54.21 86.33
N SER A 38 -52.39 53.83 86.10
CA SER A 38 -52.95 52.51 86.44
C SER A 38 -52.57 51.40 85.46
N PHE A 39 -52.61 50.16 85.94
CA PHE A 39 -52.17 48.94 85.24
C PHE A 39 -53.21 48.50 84.18
N GLY A 40 -52.95 48.80 82.90
CA GLY A 40 -53.83 48.46 81.78
C GLY A 40 -53.66 47.02 81.27
N SER A 41 -54.75 46.25 81.22
CA SER A 41 -54.79 44.89 80.67
C SER A 41 -54.44 44.84 79.17
N PRO A 42 -53.71 43.82 78.68
CA PRO A 42 -53.19 43.77 77.29
C PRO A 42 -54.24 43.41 76.22
N TYR A 43 -55.53 43.42 76.53
CA TYR A 43 -56.62 43.00 75.63
C TYR A 43 -57.70 44.07 75.39
N ALA A 44 -57.31 45.30 75.00
CA ALA A 44 -58.20 46.23 74.31
C ALA A 44 -57.45 47.40 73.64
N LEU A 45 -57.40 47.43 72.30
CA LEU A 45 -58.05 48.49 71.52
C LEU A 45 -58.08 48.15 70.02
N ARG A 46 -59.25 48.27 69.42
CA ARG A 46 -59.46 48.31 67.96
C ARG A 46 -60.15 49.64 67.65
N ASN A 47 -59.68 50.31 66.59
CA ASN A 47 -60.18 51.58 66.03
C ASN A 47 -59.97 52.86 66.87
N SER A 48 -58.97 53.66 66.50
CA SER A 48 -59.18 55.09 66.18
C SER A 48 -58.08 55.58 65.23
N GLU A 49 -58.44 56.40 64.25
CA GLU A 49 -57.51 56.92 63.25
C GLU A 49 -56.83 58.20 63.76
N SER A 50 -55.53 58.15 64.04
CA SER A 50 -54.65 59.33 63.98
C SER A 50 -53.18 58.90 63.92
N ARG A 51 -52.53 59.13 62.78
CA ARG A 51 -51.10 58.79 62.58
C ARG A 51 -50.21 59.73 63.40
N THR A 52 -49.43 59.17 64.32
CA THR A 52 -48.23 59.82 64.89
C THR A 52 -47.01 58.89 64.74
N PRO A 53 -45.78 59.41 64.54
CA PRO A 53 -44.65 58.57 64.13
C PRO A 53 -44.12 57.58 65.18
N ALA A 54 -44.53 57.73 66.46
CA ALA A 54 -43.94 57.00 67.58
C ALA A 54 -44.44 55.54 67.73
N GLN A 55 -45.61 55.18 67.19
CA GLN A 55 -46.13 53.80 67.30
C GLN A 55 -45.51 52.81 66.31
N ALA A 56 -44.83 53.29 65.27
CA ALA A 56 -44.21 52.41 64.26
C ALA A 56 -43.08 51.54 64.85
N GLN A 57 -42.32 52.05 65.83
CA GLN A 57 -41.24 51.30 66.49
C GLN A 57 -41.76 50.15 67.36
N GLY A 58 -42.88 50.34 68.08
CA GLY A 58 -43.48 49.30 68.91
C GLY A 58 -44.08 48.14 68.09
N GLN A 59 -44.73 48.45 66.96
CA GLN A 59 -45.21 47.41 66.04
C GLN A 59 -44.06 46.62 65.42
N GLY A 60 -42.95 47.29 65.07
CA GLY A 60 -41.72 46.62 64.60
C GLY A 60 -41.13 45.63 65.61
N GLN A 61 -41.06 46.02 66.89
CA GLN A 61 -40.56 45.13 67.96
C GLN A 61 -41.47 43.91 68.18
N HIS A 62 -42.79 44.10 68.24
CA HIS A 62 -43.73 42.97 68.37
C HIS A 62 -43.70 42.04 67.14
N ARG A 63 -43.53 42.57 65.93
CA ARG A 63 -43.32 41.81 64.70
C ARG A 63 -42.03 40.97 64.78
N ALA A 64 -40.92 41.57 65.22
CA ALA A 64 -39.63 40.89 65.35
C ALA A 64 -39.67 39.75 66.38
N VAL A 65 -40.27 39.95 67.56
CA VAL A 65 -40.39 38.89 68.58
C VAL A 65 -41.26 37.73 68.09
N LYS A 66 -42.41 38.01 67.45
CA LYS A 66 -43.25 36.97 66.85
C LYS A 66 -42.53 36.23 65.72
N ARG A 67 -41.79 36.96 64.87
CA ARG A 67 -40.95 36.36 63.81
C ARG A 67 -39.89 35.44 64.39
N ASN A 68 -39.18 35.83 65.45
CA ASN A 68 -38.15 34.99 66.07
C ASN A 68 -38.71 33.69 66.66
N ILE A 69 -39.88 33.74 67.30
CA ILE A 69 -40.57 32.54 67.80
C ILE A 69 -40.97 31.63 66.63
N ALA A 70 -41.66 32.16 65.61
CA ALA A 70 -42.04 31.42 64.41
C ALA A 70 -40.82 30.84 63.68
N TRP A 71 -39.72 31.60 63.57
CA TRP A 71 -38.46 31.18 62.96
C TRP A 71 -37.82 30.02 63.71
N SER A 72 -37.73 30.09 65.04
CA SER A 72 -37.19 28.99 65.86
C SER A 72 -38.05 27.72 65.77
N CYS A 73 -39.37 27.84 65.62
CA CYS A 73 -40.28 26.72 65.44
C CYS A 73 -40.11 26.09 64.04
N ALA A 74 -40.09 26.91 62.99
CA ALA A 74 -39.93 26.49 61.61
C ALA A 74 -38.55 25.86 61.35
N THR A 75 -37.46 26.48 61.80
CA THR A 75 -36.09 25.98 61.60
C THR A 75 -35.84 24.68 62.35
N ARG A 76 -36.36 24.52 63.57
CA ARG A 76 -36.28 23.26 64.34
C ARG A 76 -37.08 22.11 63.70
N PHE A 77 -38.13 22.41 62.95
CA PHE A 77 -38.90 21.40 62.21
C PHE A 77 -38.21 21.02 60.88
N LEU A 78 -37.60 21.99 60.20
CA LEU A 78 -36.94 21.81 58.91
C LEU A 78 -35.46 21.37 59.00
N SER A 79 -34.83 21.49 60.17
CA SER A 79 -33.43 21.08 60.38
C SER A 79 -33.22 19.60 60.10
N LEU A 80 -32.15 19.28 59.36
CA LEU A 80 -31.87 17.92 58.91
C LEU A 80 -31.23 17.07 60.04
N PRO A 81 -31.66 15.80 60.24
CA PRO A 81 -30.93 14.84 61.07
C PRO A 81 -29.47 14.66 60.60
N LYS A 82 -28.61 14.15 61.49
CA LYS A 82 -27.16 13.98 61.20
C LYS A 82 -26.81 12.72 60.41
N ASP A 83 -27.79 11.88 60.10
CA ASP A 83 -27.62 10.59 59.46
C ASP A 83 -27.98 10.69 57.97
N VAL A 84 -27.16 10.13 57.09
CA VAL A 84 -27.37 10.17 55.63
C VAL A 84 -28.69 9.50 55.21
N ASN A 85 -29.16 8.51 55.97
CA ASN A 85 -30.46 7.85 55.79
C ASN A 85 -31.61 8.64 56.46
N CYS A 86 -31.84 9.87 56.02
CA CYS A 86 -32.88 10.73 56.55
C CYS A 86 -34.31 10.31 56.12
N VAL A 87 -35.09 9.78 57.06
CA VAL A 87 -36.56 9.82 56.99
C VAL A 87 -37.03 10.96 57.89
N LEU A 88 -37.46 12.08 57.29
CA LEU A 88 -37.90 13.23 58.08
C LEU A 88 -39.26 12.97 58.75
N ARG A 89 -39.50 13.58 59.92
CA ARG A 89 -40.80 13.53 60.61
C ARG A 89 -41.87 14.28 59.81
N THR A 90 -42.71 13.54 59.10
CA THR A 90 -43.76 14.04 58.21
C THR A 90 -44.99 14.64 58.92
N GLN A 91 -45.06 14.56 60.25
CA GLN A 91 -46.21 15.04 61.03
C GLN A 91 -46.10 16.54 61.33
N LYS A 92 -46.91 17.34 60.62
CA LYS A 92 -47.10 18.76 60.88
C LYS A 92 -47.86 18.96 62.21
N ASN A 93 -47.25 19.63 63.17
CA ASN A 93 -47.98 20.20 64.31
C ASN A 93 -48.65 21.51 63.88
N ARG A 94 -49.83 21.82 64.44
CA ARG A 94 -50.57 23.04 64.13
C ARG A 94 -49.73 24.33 64.32
N GLU A 95 -48.94 24.38 65.39
CA GLU A 95 -48.04 25.51 65.69
C GLU A 95 -46.95 25.70 64.61
N VAL A 96 -46.52 24.62 63.96
CA VAL A 96 -45.53 24.65 62.86
C VAL A 96 -46.19 25.16 61.58
N GLU A 97 -47.43 24.78 61.29
CA GLU A 97 -48.18 25.27 60.14
C GLU A 97 -48.52 26.77 60.27
N GLU A 98 -48.93 27.21 61.47
CA GLU A 98 -49.13 28.63 61.81
C GLU A 98 -47.81 29.42 61.73
N ALA A 99 -46.66 28.84 62.12
CA ALA A 99 -45.35 29.47 61.98
C ALA A 99 -44.85 29.58 60.53
N LEU A 100 -44.96 28.51 59.74
CA LEU A 100 -44.53 28.49 58.33
C LEU A 100 -45.38 29.43 57.47
N SER A 101 -46.70 29.46 57.69
CA SER A 101 -47.60 30.38 57.00
C SER A 101 -47.34 31.85 57.38
N PHE A 102 -47.04 32.15 58.66
CA PHE A 102 -46.68 33.50 59.08
C PHE A 102 -45.38 34.02 58.43
N LEU A 103 -44.36 33.16 58.28
CA LEU A 103 -43.07 33.53 57.69
C LEU A 103 -43.08 33.66 56.16
N LEU A 104 -43.85 32.82 55.46
CA LEU A 104 -43.89 32.83 54.00
C LEU A 104 -45.00 33.75 53.44
N ASN A 105 -46.18 33.75 54.05
CA ASN A 105 -47.40 34.37 53.50
C ASN A 105 -47.98 35.50 54.36
N GLY A 106 -47.53 35.65 55.61
CA GLY A 106 -48.03 36.66 56.56
C GLY A 106 -47.11 37.89 56.70
N GLU A 107 -47.41 38.71 57.70
CA GLU A 107 -46.59 39.88 58.08
C GLU A 107 -45.14 39.51 58.47
N GLY A 108 -44.83 38.22 58.67
CA GLY A 108 -43.48 37.72 58.92
C GLY A 108 -42.55 37.74 57.71
N LYS A 109 -43.06 37.96 56.48
CA LYS A 109 -42.25 38.09 55.25
C LYS A 109 -41.31 39.30 55.36
N SER A 110 -40.06 39.15 54.91
CA SER A 110 -39.14 40.29 54.85
C SER A 110 -39.50 41.23 53.70
N ASP A 111 -39.42 42.53 53.97
CA ASP A 111 -39.67 43.62 53.03
C ASP A 111 -38.39 44.44 52.76
N ASP A 112 -37.29 44.14 53.47
CA ASP A 112 -35.97 44.76 53.32
C ASP A 112 -34.96 43.67 52.96
N GLY A 113 -34.12 43.90 51.94
CA GLY A 113 -33.24 42.87 51.34
C GLY A 113 -32.06 42.41 52.19
N LYS A 114 -32.18 42.49 53.52
CA LYS A 114 -31.16 42.21 54.53
C LYS A 114 -31.48 41.03 55.44
N GLU A 115 -32.74 40.60 55.51
CA GLU A 115 -33.14 39.44 56.33
C GLU A 115 -33.23 38.19 55.44
N GLU A 116 -32.60 37.09 55.85
CA GLU A 116 -32.67 35.82 55.12
C GLU A 116 -34.11 35.34 54.95
N THR A 117 -34.46 34.88 53.74
CA THR A 117 -35.72 34.18 53.53
C THR A 117 -35.62 32.74 54.04
N LEU A 118 -36.75 32.16 54.49
CA LEU A 118 -36.77 30.79 55.01
C LEU A 118 -36.32 29.75 53.97
N VAL A 119 -36.52 30.04 52.67
CA VAL A 119 -36.07 29.20 51.56
C VAL A 119 -34.54 29.27 51.39
N GLU A 120 -33.95 30.46 51.51
CA GLU A 120 -32.48 30.63 51.45
C GLU A 120 -31.80 30.00 52.67
N TRP A 121 -32.38 30.17 53.85
CA TRP A 121 -31.94 29.48 55.07
C TRP A 121 -31.97 27.96 54.90
N TYR A 122 -33.08 27.38 54.41
CA TYR A 122 -33.17 25.93 54.18
C TYR A 122 -32.18 25.44 53.11
N THR A 123 -31.95 26.24 52.06
CA THR A 123 -30.92 25.97 51.05
C THR A 123 -29.52 25.96 51.67
N ASN A 124 -29.24 26.84 52.63
CA ASN A 124 -27.98 26.87 53.37
C ASN A 124 -27.84 25.67 54.32
N GLU A 125 -28.90 25.27 55.02
CA GLU A 125 -28.91 24.07 55.87
C GLU A 125 -28.63 22.79 55.04
N CYS A 126 -29.24 22.63 53.87
CA CYS A 126 -28.92 21.54 52.94
C CYS A 126 -27.44 21.55 52.49
N ARG A 127 -26.85 22.73 52.27
CA ARG A 127 -25.43 22.88 51.93
C ARG A 127 -24.51 22.49 53.09
N LEU A 128 -24.83 22.91 54.30
CA LEU A 128 -24.07 22.58 55.52
C LEU A 128 -24.16 21.07 55.83
N HIS A 129 -25.35 20.48 55.75
CA HIS A 129 -25.51 19.04 55.90
C HIS A 129 -24.72 18.26 54.85
N PHE A 130 -24.79 18.67 53.57
CA PHE A 130 -24.00 18.04 52.50
C PHE A 130 -22.49 18.09 52.77
N ALA A 131 -21.98 19.28 53.12
CA ALA A 131 -20.55 19.50 53.33
C ALA A 131 -19.99 18.68 54.52
N ASN A 132 -20.79 18.47 55.57
CA ASN A 132 -20.37 17.78 56.79
C ASN A 132 -20.57 16.25 56.74
N HIS A 133 -21.64 15.77 56.08
CA HIS A 133 -22.08 14.37 56.19
C HIS A 133 -22.02 13.57 54.88
N VAL A 134 -22.19 14.22 53.73
CA VAL A 134 -22.28 13.51 52.42
C VAL A 134 -20.97 13.62 51.64
N ARG A 135 -20.36 14.81 51.63
CA ARG A 135 -19.09 15.07 50.95
C ARG A 135 -17.97 14.11 51.35
N PRO A 136 -17.71 13.80 52.64
CA PRO A 136 -16.61 12.89 53.01
C PRO A 136 -16.78 11.48 52.42
N VAL A 137 -18.02 10.97 52.38
CA VAL A 137 -18.33 9.64 51.81
C VAL A 137 -18.03 9.59 50.31
N LEU A 138 -18.34 10.67 49.59
CA LEU A 138 -18.04 10.77 48.15
C LEU A 138 -16.55 11.03 47.89
N GLU A 139 -15.87 11.80 48.73
CA GLU A 139 -14.42 12.00 48.65
C GLU A 139 -13.65 10.70 48.91
N ASP A 140 -14.12 9.85 49.83
CA ASP A 140 -13.57 8.51 50.05
C ASP A 140 -13.80 7.57 48.86
N LEU A 141 -15.00 7.58 48.27
CA LEU A 141 -15.35 6.73 47.13
C LEU A 141 -14.59 7.11 45.83
N TRP A 142 -14.22 8.38 45.66
CA TRP A 142 -13.47 8.90 44.49
C TRP A 142 -11.99 9.20 44.78
N ARG A 143 -11.47 8.81 45.95
CA ARG A 143 -10.09 9.06 46.43
C ARG A 143 -9.06 8.40 45.52
N ASP A 144 -9.23 7.11 45.27
CA ASP A 144 -8.28 6.26 44.56
C ASP A 144 -8.51 6.29 43.04
N GLU A 145 -7.67 5.58 42.29
CA GLU A 145 -7.85 5.42 40.85
C GLU A 145 -8.92 4.36 40.56
N VAL A 146 -9.82 4.65 39.60
CA VAL A 146 -10.95 3.78 39.29
C VAL A 146 -10.51 2.61 38.42
N GLU A 147 -10.50 1.41 38.98
CA GLU A 147 -10.33 0.15 38.24
C GLU A 147 -11.43 0.02 37.17
N LEU A 148 -11.05 -0.39 35.95
CA LEU A 148 -11.98 -0.48 34.81
C LEU A 148 -13.14 -1.45 35.05
N GLU A 149 -12.92 -2.51 35.83
CA GLU A 149 -13.94 -3.50 36.21
C GLU A 149 -15.02 -2.90 37.13
N ARG A 150 -14.63 -2.01 38.06
CA ARG A 150 -15.52 -1.39 39.06
C ARG A 150 -16.18 -0.09 38.58
N SER A 151 -15.87 0.35 37.36
CA SER A 151 -16.32 1.64 36.82
C SER A 151 -17.85 1.80 36.79
N TRP A 152 -18.59 0.73 36.54
CA TRP A 152 -20.06 0.71 36.62
C TRP A 152 -20.56 0.87 38.05
N ASP A 153 -20.03 0.07 38.98
CA ASP A 153 -20.53 0.00 40.35
C ASP A 153 -20.22 1.29 41.13
N ILE A 154 -19.10 1.95 40.83
CA ILE A 154 -18.72 3.27 41.36
C ILE A 154 -19.70 4.36 40.91
N LEU A 155 -20.21 4.31 39.67
CA LEU A 155 -21.22 5.25 39.19
C LEU A 155 -22.61 4.94 39.76
N ASP A 156 -23.01 3.67 39.79
CA ASP A 156 -24.28 3.23 40.39
C ASP A 156 -24.36 3.64 41.87
N GLU A 157 -23.29 3.44 42.66
CA GLU A 157 -23.27 3.81 44.09
C GLU A 157 -23.19 5.34 44.28
N THR A 158 -22.41 6.06 43.47
CA THR A 158 -22.37 7.54 43.49
C THR A 158 -23.76 8.13 43.22
N GLN A 159 -24.44 7.63 42.19
CA GLN A 159 -25.81 8.02 41.86
C GLN A 159 -26.77 7.70 43.00
N ARG A 160 -26.70 6.49 43.58
CA ARG A 160 -27.58 6.05 44.65
C ARG A 160 -27.48 6.92 45.91
N ILE A 161 -26.27 7.22 46.36
CA ILE A 161 -26.02 8.12 47.51
C ILE A 161 -26.61 9.50 47.23
N LEU A 162 -26.32 10.08 46.05
CA LEU A 162 -26.79 11.41 45.70
C LEU A 162 -28.31 11.47 45.51
N GLU A 163 -28.94 10.44 44.94
CA GLU A 163 -30.41 10.36 44.77
C GLU A 163 -31.12 10.23 46.12
N GLN A 164 -30.58 9.46 47.07
CA GLN A 164 -31.11 9.38 48.44
C GLN A 164 -31.06 10.75 49.13
N VAL A 165 -29.91 11.43 49.07
CA VAL A 165 -29.70 12.76 49.65
C VAL A 165 -30.59 13.82 48.97
N GLN A 166 -30.71 13.78 47.64
CA GLN A 166 -31.57 14.69 46.88
C GLN A 166 -33.04 14.53 47.28
N ASN A 167 -33.52 13.29 47.41
CA ASN A 167 -34.89 13.01 47.85
C ASN A 167 -35.12 13.49 49.30
N ALA A 168 -34.17 13.27 50.21
CA ALA A 168 -34.23 13.76 51.60
C ALA A 168 -34.28 15.30 51.70
N TYR A 169 -33.63 16.02 50.78
CA TYR A 169 -33.68 17.50 50.73
C TYR A 169 -34.93 18.03 50.01
N LEU A 170 -35.41 17.32 48.98
CA LEU A 170 -36.58 17.74 48.22
C LEU A 170 -37.91 17.43 48.91
N GLN A 171 -38.01 16.36 49.70
CA GLN A 171 -39.25 15.98 50.36
C GLN A 171 -39.80 17.10 51.28
N PRO A 172 -39.04 17.68 52.23
CA PRO A 172 -39.56 18.72 53.12
C PRO A 172 -39.85 20.03 52.36
N PHE A 173 -39.04 20.34 51.35
CA PHE A 173 -39.26 21.48 50.47
C PHE A 173 -40.59 21.34 49.71
N THR A 174 -40.83 20.20 49.06
CA THR A 174 -42.02 19.99 48.21
C THR A 174 -43.31 19.77 49.02
N GLU A 175 -43.26 19.13 50.19
CA GLU A 175 -44.45 18.87 51.02
C GLU A 175 -44.86 20.06 51.92
N HIS A 176 -43.92 20.95 52.26
CA HIS A 176 -44.14 21.96 53.31
C HIS A 176 -43.88 23.39 52.86
N LEU A 177 -42.80 23.66 52.11
CA LEU A 177 -42.45 25.03 51.67
C LEU A 177 -43.14 25.40 50.35
N LEU A 178 -43.06 24.54 49.34
CA LEU A 178 -43.61 24.78 47.99
C LEU A 178 -45.13 25.04 47.95
N PRO A 179 -45.99 24.34 48.74
CA PRO A 179 -47.43 24.60 48.74
C PRO A 179 -47.77 25.98 49.31
N LEU A 180 -47.04 26.42 50.34
CA LEU A 180 -47.22 27.75 50.94
C LEU A 180 -46.76 28.85 49.98
N VAL A 181 -45.64 28.66 49.27
CA VAL A 181 -45.18 29.58 48.22
C VAL A 181 -46.20 29.69 47.08
N ARG A 182 -46.84 28.59 46.66
CA ARG A 182 -47.95 28.61 45.68
C ARG A 182 -49.14 29.44 46.19
N GLN A 183 -49.53 29.29 47.45
CA GLN A 183 -50.62 30.08 48.06
C GLN A 183 -50.29 31.58 48.13
N ASN A 184 -49.01 31.97 48.28
CA ASN A 184 -48.57 33.36 48.25
C ASN A 184 -48.87 34.03 46.89
N ALA A 185 -48.55 33.33 45.80
CA ALA A 185 -48.85 33.78 44.44
C ALA A 185 -50.37 33.95 44.24
N SER A 186 -51.17 33.01 44.75
CA SER A 186 -52.63 33.07 44.67
C SER A 186 -53.26 34.23 45.46
N ASN A 187 -52.68 34.62 46.60
CA ASN A 187 -53.23 35.67 47.47
C ASN A 187 -52.88 37.09 47.00
N THR A 188 -51.89 37.26 46.12
CA THR A 188 -51.41 38.58 45.68
C THR A 188 -52.32 39.22 44.61
N THR A 189 -53.24 38.46 43.99
CA THR A 189 -54.05 38.88 42.83
C THR A 189 -55.46 39.40 43.16
N LEU A 190 -55.67 40.03 44.32
CA LEU A 190 -56.95 40.65 44.73
C LEU A 190 -57.22 42.04 44.09
N ARG A 191 -56.99 42.17 42.77
CA ARG A 191 -57.53 43.27 41.95
C ARG A 191 -57.96 42.73 40.57
N PRO A 192 -59.26 42.68 40.25
CA PRO A 192 -59.72 42.06 39.01
C PRO A 192 -59.56 43.00 37.81
N SER A 193 -58.38 42.96 37.18
CA SER A 193 -58.20 43.43 35.80
C SER A 193 -57.98 42.23 34.87
N ARG A 194 -58.65 42.25 33.72
CA ARG A 194 -58.76 41.12 32.77
C ARG A 194 -57.40 40.61 32.27
N SER A 195 -57.37 39.30 31.99
CA SER A 195 -56.44 38.55 31.12
C SER A 195 -54.95 38.50 31.50
N THR A 196 -54.57 37.59 32.41
CA THR A 196 -53.20 37.02 32.52
C THR A 196 -53.15 35.65 33.24
N GLN A 197 -53.93 34.65 32.81
CA GLN A 197 -53.92 33.30 33.41
C GLN A 197 -52.64 32.45 33.14
N ILE A 198 -51.58 33.05 32.58
CA ILE A 198 -50.35 32.34 32.16
C ILE A 198 -49.16 32.66 33.10
N ALA A 199 -49.20 33.74 33.89
CA ALA A 199 -48.04 34.19 34.68
C ALA A 199 -48.01 33.69 36.14
N ASP A 200 -49.15 33.29 36.70
CA ASP A 200 -49.25 32.95 38.14
C ASP A 200 -48.60 31.59 38.50
N SER A 201 -48.27 30.75 37.52
CA SER A 201 -47.53 29.49 37.71
C SER A 201 -46.05 29.66 38.04
N ASP A 202 -45.48 30.82 37.69
CA ASP A 202 -44.04 30.91 37.46
C ASP A 202 -43.22 31.15 38.73
N THR A 203 -43.77 31.83 39.73
CA THR A 203 -42.99 32.14 40.96
C THR A 203 -42.65 30.89 41.77
N ALA A 204 -43.58 29.94 41.87
CA ALA A 204 -43.36 28.68 42.58
C ALA A 204 -42.53 27.67 41.77
N SER A 205 -42.66 27.64 40.45
CA SER A 205 -41.82 26.80 39.59
C SER A 205 -40.38 27.32 39.54
N VAL A 206 -40.17 28.63 39.47
CA VAL A 206 -38.85 29.27 39.59
C VAL A 206 -38.22 29.02 40.96
N ALA A 207 -38.99 29.00 42.05
CA ALA A 207 -38.48 28.66 43.38
C ALA A 207 -38.02 27.18 43.48
N ASP A 208 -38.82 26.23 42.98
CA ASP A 208 -38.45 24.80 42.94
C ASP A 208 -37.25 24.55 42.00
N TRP A 209 -37.21 25.20 40.84
CA TRP A 209 -36.08 25.13 39.92
C TRP A 209 -34.80 25.72 40.52
N LYS A 210 -34.86 26.91 41.14
CA LYS A 210 -33.71 27.54 41.81
C LYS A 210 -33.18 26.64 42.92
N PHE A 211 -34.06 26.07 43.76
CA PHE A 211 -33.65 25.15 44.83
C PHE A 211 -32.99 23.88 44.28
N ARG A 212 -33.61 23.21 43.29
CA ARG A 212 -33.04 22.02 42.63
C ARG A 212 -31.67 22.30 42.03
N ARG A 213 -31.55 23.36 41.23
CA ARG A 213 -30.31 23.79 40.58
C ARG A 213 -29.21 24.08 41.61
N ASP A 214 -29.54 24.78 42.69
CA ASP A 214 -28.60 25.15 43.74
C ASP A 214 -28.12 23.92 44.56
N VAL A 215 -28.93 22.86 44.68
CA VAL A 215 -28.52 21.55 45.26
C VAL A 215 -27.68 20.74 44.26
N GLN A 216 -28.12 20.63 43.01
CA GLN A 216 -27.41 19.88 41.95
C GLN A 216 -26.02 20.47 41.65
N ALA A 217 -25.87 21.80 41.69
CA ALA A 217 -24.58 22.47 41.55
C ALA A 217 -23.58 22.04 42.64
N VAL A 218 -24.04 21.88 43.88
CA VAL A 218 -23.21 21.43 45.01
C VAL A 218 -22.73 19.98 44.79
N PHE A 219 -23.58 19.11 44.24
CA PHE A 219 -23.19 17.74 43.89
C PHE A 219 -22.14 17.73 42.77
N ALA A 220 -22.33 18.52 41.71
CA ALA A 220 -21.39 18.62 40.59
C ALA A 220 -20.01 19.16 41.02
N HIS A 221 -19.95 20.06 42.01
CA HIS A 221 -18.70 20.56 42.57
C HIS A 221 -18.01 19.62 43.58
N CYS A 222 -18.70 18.58 44.05
CA CYS A 222 -18.13 17.61 45.00
C CYS A 222 -17.28 16.52 44.30
N LEU A 223 -17.59 16.21 43.04
CA LEU A 223 -16.93 15.15 42.29
C LEU A 223 -15.69 15.68 41.54
N PRO A 224 -14.59 14.91 41.45
CA PRO A 224 -13.48 15.25 40.57
C PRO A 224 -13.90 15.16 39.09
N LEU A 225 -14.41 16.27 38.53
CA LEU A 225 -15.01 16.37 37.19
C LEU A 225 -14.22 15.66 36.09
N GLN A 226 -12.89 15.71 36.12
CA GLN A 226 -12.00 15.05 35.16
C GLN A 226 -11.96 13.51 35.33
N ARG A 227 -12.03 12.99 36.56
CA ARG A 227 -12.13 11.54 36.81
C ARG A 227 -13.53 11.05 36.47
N TYR A 228 -14.56 11.72 36.98
CA TYR A 228 -15.97 11.42 36.68
C TYR A 228 -16.23 11.36 35.17
N GLY A 229 -15.82 12.39 34.42
CA GLY A 229 -15.98 12.42 32.96
C GLY A 229 -15.25 11.27 32.24
N LYS A 230 -14.06 10.87 32.70
CA LYS A 230 -13.33 9.72 32.15
C LYS A 230 -14.03 8.39 32.48
N THR A 231 -14.46 8.18 33.73
CA THR A 231 -15.18 6.98 34.16
C THR A 231 -16.49 6.82 33.40
N LEU A 232 -17.29 7.89 33.29
CA LEU A 232 -18.53 7.90 32.52
C LEU A 232 -18.28 7.67 31.02
N SER A 233 -17.21 8.26 30.45
CA SER A 233 -16.84 8.02 29.05
C SER A 233 -16.44 6.56 28.81
N TYR A 234 -15.71 5.94 29.75
CA TYR A 234 -15.37 4.52 29.69
C TYR A 234 -16.61 3.62 29.82
N VAL A 235 -17.52 3.92 30.76
CA VAL A 235 -18.77 3.17 30.97
C VAL A 235 -19.67 3.22 29.74
N LEU A 236 -19.80 4.39 29.09
CA LEU A 236 -20.57 4.53 27.84
C LEU A 236 -19.88 3.87 26.64
N TYR A 237 -18.55 3.85 26.60
CA TYR A 237 -17.77 3.11 25.60
C TYR A 237 -17.94 1.59 25.78
N ASP A 238 -17.81 1.08 27.01
CA ASP A 238 -18.04 -0.31 27.38
C ASP A 238 -19.46 -0.76 27.02
N ALA A 239 -20.46 0.09 27.30
CA ALA A 239 -21.84 -0.13 26.88
C ALA A 239 -21.98 -0.27 25.37
N GLY A 240 -21.43 0.68 24.60
CA GLY A 240 -21.43 0.61 23.13
C GLY A 240 -20.75 -0.66 22.61
N CYS A 241 -19.60 -1.03 23.17
CA CYS A 241 -18.87 -2.24 22.79
C CYS A 241 -19.69 -3.52 23.05
N ARG A 242 -20.37 -3.64 24.20
CA ARG A 242 -21.22 -4.81 24.52
C ARG A 242 -22.47 -4.85 23.65
N LEU A 243 -23.14 -3.71 23.46
CA LEU A 243 -24.35 -3.60 22.61
C LEU A 243 -24.08 -3.99 21.15
N PHE A 244 -22.93 -3.55 20.59
CA PHE A 244 -22.52 -3.88 19.23
C PHE A 244 -21.61 -5.12 19.11
N ARG A 245 -21.38 -5.86 20.20
CA ARG A 245 -20.53 -7.07 20.24
C ARG A 245 -19.10 -6.85 19.68
N ILE A 246 -18.51 -5.70 20.01
CA ILE A 246 -17.15 -5.33 19.63
C ILE A 246 -16.16 -5.96 20.62
N TYR A 247 -15.62 -7.12 20.25
CA TYR A 247 -14.68 -7.87 21.09
C TYR A 247 -13.21 -7.42 20.94
N THR A 248 -12.87 -6.71 19.87
CA THR A 248 -11.51 -6.15 19.66
C THR A 248 -11.44 -4.78 20.34
N ARG A 249 -10.95 -4.74 21.58
CA ARG A 249 -10.90 -3.51 22.39
C ARG A 249 -9.46 -3.01 22.57
N ASN A 250 -9.27 -1.70 22.41
CA ASN A 250 -7.97 -1.05 22.60
C ASN A 250 -7.65 -0.78 24.08
N ASP A 251 -8.45 -1.29 25.02
CA ASP A 251 -8.27 -1.14 26.48
C ASP A 251 -7.72 -2.41 27.16
N GLY A 252 -7.52 -3.50 26.42
CA GLY A 252 -6.99 -4.76 26.93
C GLY A 252 -7.99 -5.63 27.69
N MET A 253 -9.25 -5.21 27.83
CA MET A 253 -10.27 -5.98 28.55
C MET A 253 -10.75 -7.18 27.70
N GLN A 254 -10.59 -8.39 28.24
CA GLN A 254 -11.13 -9.61 27.63
C GLN A 254 -12.67 -9.59 27.71
N PRO A 255 -13.40 -10.01 26.65
CA PRO A 255 -14.84 -10.14 26.71
C PRO A 255 -15.25 -11.28 27.63
N SER A 256 -16.40 -11.13 28.31
CA SER A 256 -17.02 -12.21 29.07
C SER A 256 -17.33 -13.40 28.15
N THR A 257 -17.04 -14.62 28.62
CA THR A 257 -17.25 -15.86 27.86
C THR A 257 -18.72 -16.23 27.67
N THR A 258 -19.63 -15.53 28.35
CA THR A 258 -21.09 -15.69 28.26
C THR A 258 -21.71 -14.64 27.34
N PRO A 259 -22.66 -15.01 26.45
CA PRO A 259 -23.39 -14.03 25.65
C PRO A 259 -24.33 -13.21 26.53
N GLU A 260 -23.90 -12.01 26.91
CA GLU A 260 -24.69 -11.10 27.75
C GLU A 260 -25.99 -10.67 27.05
N ASN A 261 -27.07 -10.53 27.83
CA ASN A 261 -28.36 -10.10 27.30
C ASN A 261 -28.34 -8.59 26.99
N THR A 262 -28.22 -8.25 25.71
CA THR A 262 -28.14 -6.86 25.25
C THR A 262 -29.34 -6.00 25.66
N GLN A 263 -30.51 -6.60 25.91
CA GLN A 263 -31.68 -5.88 26.41
C GLN A 263 -31.54 -5.49 27.89
N GLU A 264 -30.98 -6.35 28.72
CA GLU A 264 -30.72 -6.06 30.14
C GLU A 264 -29.63 -5.00 30.26
N PHE A 265 -28.57 -5.12 29.45
CA PHE A 265 -27.50 -4.13 29.43
C PHE A 265 -27.98 -2.75 28.98
N ARG A 266 -28.79 -2.68 27.91
CA ARG A 266 -29.44 -1.44 27.47
C ARG A 266 -30.28 -0.83 28.59
N LYS A 267 -31.05 -1.66 29.33
CA LYS A 267 -31.84 -1.20 30.48
C LYS A 267 -30.97 -0.65 31.62
N ARG A 268 -29.88 -1.33 32.02
CA ARG A 268 -28.94 -0.83 33.06
C ARG A 268 -28.39 0.54 32.65
N MET A 269 -27.90 0.67 31.41
CA MET A 269 -27.39 1.93 30.87
C MET A 269 -28.44 3.05 30.88
N THR A 270 -29.67 2.80 30.40
CA THR A 270 -30.72 3.83 30.38
C THR A 270 -31.16 4.24 31.79
N MET A 271 -31.22 3.29 32.73
CA MET A 271 -31.54 3.59 34.13
C MET A 271 -30.47 4.48 34.77
N LEU A 272 -29.19 4.14 34.61
CA LEU A 272 -28.05 4.92 35.11
C LEU A 272 -27.99 6.33 34.48
N LEU A 273 -28.28 6.47 33.19
CA LEU A 273 -28.31 7.80 32.56
C LEU A 273 -29.46 8.67 33.06
N GLN A 274 -30.67 8.11 33.16
CA GLN A 274 -31.83 8.84 33.67
C GLN A 274 -31.71 9.22 35.14
N SER A 275 -31.00 8.43 35.95
CA SER A 275 -30.75 8.74 37.35
C SER A 275 -29.63 9.77 37.53
N LEU A 276 -28.55 9.69 36.75
CA LEU A 276 -27.52 10.75 36.68
C LEU A 276 -28.11 12.10 36.20
N GLU A 277 -29.09 12.08 35.29
CA GLU A 277 -29.87 13.25 34.90
C GLU A 277 -30.67 13.83 36.08
N ARG A 278 -31.45 13.01 36.79
CA ARG A 278 -32.23 13.45 37.98
C ARG A 278 -31.35 14.09 39.04
N VAL A 279 -30.20 13.47 39.31
CA VAL A 279 -29.18 13.95 40.27
C VAL A 279 -28.48 15.23 39.79
N GLY A 280 -28.62 15.62 38.52
CA GLY A 280 -28.04 16.84 37.96
C GLY A 280 -26.62 16.68 37.43
N LEU A 281 -26.12 15.44 37.31
CA LEU A 281 -24.82 15.13 36.70
C LEU A 281 -24.90 14.91 35.18
N GLY A 282 -26.12 14.83 34.62
CA GLY A 282 -26.39 14.63 33.19
C GLY A 282 -26.16 15.83 32.25
N GLY A 283 -25.70 16.97 32.74
CA GLY A 283 -25.43 18.17 31.93
C GLY A 283 -24.18 18.06 31.04
N ASP A 284 -23.59 19.20 30.67
CA ASP A 284 -22.42 19.33 29.76
C ASP A 284 -21.31 18.29 29.97
N SER A 285 -21.04 17.90 31.22
CA SER A 285 -19.98 16.94 31.54
C SER A 285 -20.30 15.53 31.04
N ALA A 286 -21.55 15.10 31.13
CA ALA A 286 -22.02 13.82 30.59
C ALA A 286 -22.07 13.84 29.06
N GLN A 287 -22.52 14.94 28.46
CA GLN A 287 -22.51 15.11 27.00
C GLN A 287 -21.09 15.05 26.42
N LYS A 288 -20.11 15.71 27.07
CA LYS A 288 -18.68 15.63 26.68
C LYS A 288 -18.11 14.23 26.86
N ALA A 289 -18.41 13.58 27.99
CA ALA A 289 -18.00 12.19 28.23
C ALA A 289 -18.57 11.22 27.19
N PHE A 290 -19.84 11.41 26.80
CA PHE A 290 -20.50 10.64 25.76
C PHE A 290 -19.90 10.89 24.38
N ALA A 291 -19.64 12.14 23.99
CA ALA A 291 -18.99 12.47 22.72
C ALA A 291 -17.60 11.79 22.58
N HIS A 292 -16.81 11.79 23.66
CA HIS A 292 -15.53 11.05 23.70
C HIS A 292 -15.73 9.52 23.61
N ALA A 293 -16.75 8.98 24.28
CA ALA A 293 -17.08 7.55 24.23
C ALA A 293 -17.45 7.10 22.81
N MET A 294 -18.33 7.85 22.16
CA MET A 294 -18.82 7.58 20.81
C MET A 294 -17.72 7.76 19.75
N ASN A 295 -16.83 8.74 19.92
CA ASN A 295 -15.65 8.86 19.07
C ASN A 295 -14.74 7.63 19.15
N LYS A 296 -14.48 7.11 20.36
CA LYS A 296 -13.67 5.89 20.57
C LYS A 296 -14.40 4.62 20.09
N LEU A 297 -15.73 4.59 20.20
CA LEU A 297 -16.58 3.50 19.72
C LEU A 297 -16.53 3.40 18.19
N PHE A 298 -16.57 4.53 17.47
CA PHE A 298 -16.35 4.59 16.03
C PHE A 298 -15.03 3.93 15.62
N ASP A 299 -13.90 4.32 16.24
CA ASP A 299 -12.57 3.78 15.92
C ASP A 299 -12.49 2.27 16.20
N SER A 300 -13.11 1.84 17.31
CA SER A 300 -13.15 0.42 17.72
C SER A 300 -14.02 -0.42 16.79
N PHE A 301 -15.15 0.12 16.30
CA PHE A 301 -15.98 -0.57 15.31
C PHE A 301 -15.27 -0.70 13.95
N ILE A 302 -14.55 0.34 13.50
CA ILE A 302 -13.76 0.33 12.27
C ILE A 302 -12.60 -0.68 12.33
N THR A 303 -12.03 -0.90 13.50
CA THR A 303 -10.96 -1.90 13.74
C THR A 303 -11.52 -3.31 14.03
N SER A 304 -12.83 -3.44 14.23
CA SER A 304 -13.49 -4.70 14.60
C SER A 304 -13.49 -5.73 13.46
N HIS A 305 -13.79 -6.98 13.80
CA HIS A 305 -13.96 -8.06 12.82
C HIS A 305 -14.99 -7.73 11.73
N TYR A 306 -16.04 -6.97 12.04
CA TYR A 306 -17.14 -6.66 11.11
C TYR A 306 -16.70 -5.80 9.92
N LEU A 307 -15.64 -5.00 10.08
CA LEU A 307 -15.12 -4.11 9.03
C LEU A 307 -13.71 -4.51 8.56
N LYS A 308 -13.33 -5.78 8.76
CA LYS A 308 -12.20 -6.39 8.05
C LYS A 308 -12.50 -6.53 6.56
N VAL A 309 -11.45 -6.59 5.75
CA VAL A 309 -11.56 -6.80 4.30
C VAL A 309 -12.18 -8.18 4.02
N ASP A 310 -13.19 -8.21 3.15
CA ASP A 310 -13.76 -9.45 2.66
C ASP A 310 -12.93 -10.03 1.50
N TRP A 311 -11.97 -10.88 1.88
CA TRP A 311 -11.09 -11.61 0.98
C TRP A 311 -11.79 -12.71 0.14
N TYR A 312 -13.03 -13.06 0.48
CA TYR A 312 -13.75 -14.18 -0.13
C TYR A 312 -14.81 -13.71 -1.14
N SER A 313 -15.71 -12.80 -0.74
CA SER A 313 -16.76 -12.30 -1.64
C SER A 313 -16.32 -11.12 -2.50
N LYS A 314 -15.17 -10.49 -2.18
CA LYS A 314 -14.55 -9.40 -2.94
C LYS A 314 -15.41 -8.12 -3.05
N LYS A 315 -16.36 -7.92 -2.13
CA LYS A 315 -17.29 -6.78 -2.10
C LYS A 315 -16.81 -5.64 -1.20
N SER A 316 -17.24 -4.41 -1.52
CA SER A 316 -17.13 -3.24 -0.63
C SER A 316 -17.95 -3.47 0.64
N ILE A 317 -17.38 -3.12 1.80
CA ILE A 317 -18.06 -3.15 3.10
C ILE A 317 -18.65 -1.78 3.47
N VAL A 318 -18.37 -0.73 2.69
CA VAL A 318 -18.89 0.63 2.94
C VAL A 318 -20.43 0.69 3.05
N PRO A 319 -21.23 -0.10 2.28
CA PRO A 319 -22.67 -0.17 2.51
C PRO A 319 -23.05 -0.69 3.91
N GLN A 320 -22.32 -1.67 4.45
CA GLN A 320 -22.55 -2.20 5.80
C GLN A 320 -22.17 -1.17 6.87
N LEU A 321 -21.10 -0.40 6.66
CA LEU A 321 -20.75 0.73 7.53
C LEU A 321 -21.85 1.80 7.53
N ARG A 322 -22.39 2.20 6.37
CA ARG A 322 -23.49 3.18 6.29
C ARG A 322 -24.74 2.70 7.02
N LEU A 323 -25.11 1.42 6.83
CA LEU A 323 -26.25 0.79 7.53
C LEU A 323 -26.03 0.73 9.04
N TRP A 324 -24.83 0.35 9.52
CA TRP A 324 -24.56 0.36 10.97
C TRP A 324 -24.66 1.76 11.59
N ILE A 325 -24.25 2.80 10.86
CA ILE A 325 -24.39 4.18 11.33
C ILE A 325 -25.87 4.56 11.44
N GLN A 326 -26.65 4.25 10.41
CA GLN A 326 -28.07 4.58 10.33
C GLN A 326 -28.93 3.79 11.34
N ASP A 327 -28.78 2.46 11.39
CA ASP A 327 -29.69 1.56 12.11
C ASP A 327 -29.17 1.16 13.50
N GLY A 328 -27.89 1.41 13.79
CA GLY A 328 -27.23 1.08 15.06
C GLY A 328 -26.75 2.30 15.83
N PHE A 329 -25.83 3.07 15.25
CA PHE A 329 -25.15 4.18 15.93
C PHE A 329 -26.10 5.35 16.23
N CYS A 330 -26.86 5.82 15.24
CA CYS A 330 -27.81 6.92 15.40
C CYS A 330 -28.88 6.61 16.48
N PRO A 331 -29.59 5.47 16.46
CA PRO A 331 -30.55 5.11 17.51
C PRO A 331 -29.94 4.96 18.92
N LEU A 332 -28.65 4.65 19.03
CA LEU A 332 -27.94 4.66 20.31
C LEU A 332 -27.69 6.10 20.81
N VAL A 333 -27.33 7.01 19.91
CA VAL A 333 -27.16 8.43 20.23
C VAL A 333 -28.48 9.07 20.65
N GLU A 334 -29.56 8.86 19.88
CA GLU A 334 -30.89 9.41 20.21
C GLU A 334 -31.37 8.92 21.59
N LEU A 335 -31.20 7.63 21.88
CA LEU A 335 -31.53 7.04 23.19
C LEU A 335 -30.78 7.71 24.35
N VAL A 336 -29.48 8.00 24.17
CA VAL A 336 -28.67 8.64 25.22
C VAL A 336 -29.03 10.12 25.37
N LEU A 337 -29.26 10.84 24.27
CA LEU A 337 -29.72 12.24 24.30
C LEU A 337 -31.11 12.39 24.93
N GLU A 338 -32.03 11.45 24.68
CA GLU A 338 -33.33 11.36 25.33
C GLU A 338 -33.18 11.12 26.85
N CYS A 339 -32.30 10.19 27.26
CA CYS A 339 -32.04 9.92 28.68
C CYS A 339 -31.42 11.11 29.42
N LEU A 340 -30.62 11.93 28.73
CA LEU A 340 -30.01 13.16 29.27
C LEU A 340 -30.90 14.41 29.12
N ARG A 341 -32.12 14.28 28.57
CA ARG A 341 -33.07 15.38 28.30
C ARG A 341 -32.47 16.55 27.51
N CYS A 342 -31.63 16.26 26.52
CA CYS A 342 -31.10 17.29 25.62
C CYS A 342 -32.23 17.94 24.80
N GLU A 343 -32.16 19.26 24.57
CA GLU A 343 -33.17 20.02 23.80
C GLU A 343 -33.34 19.53 22.35
N GLN A 344 -32.32 18.85 21.82
CA GLN A 344 -32.33 18.20 20.51
C GLN A 344 -31.99 16.72 20.70
N SER A 345 -33.02 15.87 20.71
CA SER A 345 -32.88 14.41 20.87
C SER A 345 -32.75 13.65 19.54
N ASN A 346 -33.24 14.23 18.44
CA ASN A 346 -33.37 13.56 17.15
C ASN A 346 -32.28 14.04 16.19
N ILE A 347 -31.65 13.11 15.47
CA ILE A 347 -30.52 13.40 14.58
C ILE A 347 -31.02 13.88 13.22
N GLN A 348 -30.41 14.93 12.69
CA GLN A 348 -30.76 15.45 11.36
C GLN A 348 -30.14 14.59 10.25
N THR A 349 -30.79 14.55 9.09
CA THR A 349 -30.26 13.83 7.90
C THR A 349 -28.91 14.38 7.41
N THR A 350 -28.64 15.65 7.67
CA THR A 350 -27.36 16.33 7.46
C THR A 350 -26.25 15.78 8.38
N GLU A 351 -26.57 15.56 9.66
CA GLU A 351 -25.65 15.00 10.65
C GLU A 351 -25.34 13.54 10.34
N LEU A 352 -26.36 12.72 10.04
CA LEU A 352 -26.20 11.34 9.56
C LEU A 352 -25.22 11.26 8.37
N THR A 353 -25.40 12.14 7.37
CA THR A 353 -24.52 12.20 6.19
C THR A 353 -23.09 12.56 6.61
N SER A 354 -22.91 13.56 7.49
CA SER A 354 -21.59 13.95 7.99
C SER A 354 -20.88 12.84 8.77
N TRP A 355 -21.62 12.01 9.52
CA TRP A 355 -21.07 10.89 10.28
C TRP A 355 -20.71 9.71 9.37
N GLN A 356 -21.51 9.45 8.32
CA GLN A 356 -21.17 8.49 7.27
C GLN A 356 -19.90 8.91 6.52
N GLU A 357 -19.73 10.19 6.17
CA GLU A 357 -18.50 10.70 5.56
C GLU A 357 -17.30 10.63 6.52
N MET A 358 -17.49 10.97 7.79
CA MET A 358 -16.43 10.87 8.81
C MET A 358 -15.96 9.43 9.00
N ALA A 359 -16.89 8.48 9.07
CA ALA A 359 -16.57 7.06 9.21
C ALA A 359 -15.91 6.48 7.96
N LEU A 360 -16.39 6.85 6.76
CA LEU A 360 -15.73 6.53 5.49
C LEU A 360 -14.31 7.10 5.45
N GLY A 361 -14.10 8.32 5.95
CA GLY A 361 -12.79 8.96 6.05
C GLY A 361 -11.82 8.21 6.98
N ARG A 362 -12.31 7.68 8.10
CA ARG A 362 -11.52 6.85 9.03
C ARG A 362 -11.22 5.46 8.46
N LEU A 363 -12.22 4.79 7.90
CA LEU A 363 -12.06 3.49 7.23
C LEU A 363 -11.04 3.61 6.08
N GLY A 364 -11.20 4.62 5.22
CA GLY A 364 -10.31 4.88 4.10
C GLY A 364 -8.86 5.12 4.49
N ARG A 365 -8.60 5.85 5.59
CA ARG A 365 -7.24 6.00 6.14
C ARG A 365 -6.66 4.66 6.59
N ALA A 366 -7.37 3.90 7.42
CA ALA A 366 -6.93 2.59 7.89
C ALA A 366 -6.70 1.57 6.74
N ARG A 367 -7.43 1.72 5.63
CA ARG A 367 -7.20 0.96 4.39
C ARG A 367 -5.96 1.45 3.63
N VAL A 368 -5.78 2.75 3.48
CA VAL A 368 -4.60 3.34 2.83
C VAL A 368 -3.30 2.95 3.54
N ASP A 369 -3.30 2.91 4.88
CA ASP A 369 -2.11 2.54 5.68
C ASP A 369 -1.61 1.11 5.43
N ASN A 370 -2.48 0.22 4.94
CA ASN A 370 -2.18 -1.18 4.60
C ASN A 370 -2.31 -1.45 3.08
N LEU A 371 -2.36 -0.40 2.25
CA LEU A 371 -2.65 -0.52 0.82
C LEU A 371 -1.63 -1.40 0.08
N PHE A 372 -0.35 -1.36 0.47
CA PHE A 372 0.68 -2.23 -0.13
C PHE A 372 0.38 -3.72 0.00
N ASP A 373 -0.15 -4.17 1.15
CA ASP A 373 -0.49 -5.58 1.38
C ASP A 373 -1.77 -6.00 0.63
N PHE A 374 -2.68 -5.05 0.38
CA PHE A 374 -3.81 -5.27 -0.51
C PHE A 374 -3.34 -5.37 -1.97
N VAL A 375 -2.51 -4.45 -2.44
CA VAL A 375 -2.01 -4.47 -3.83
C VAL A 375 -1.24 -5.76 -4.15
N ILE A 376 -0.40 -6.27 -3.24
CA ILE A 376 0.27 -7.58 -3.43
C ILE A 376 -0.73 -8.72 -3.65
N ASN A 377 -1.88 -8.67 -2.98
CA ASN A 377 -2.94 -9.69 -3.04
C ASN A 377 -4.15 -9.19 -3.85
N TRP A 378 -3.90 -8.43 -4.91
CA TRP A 378 -4.89 -7.71 -5.73
C TRP A 378 -6.09 -8.59 -6.12
N ASP A 379 -5.83 -9.85 -6.50
CA ASP A 379 -6.85 -10.81 -6.92
C ASP A 379 -7.92 -11.08 -5.85
N LYS A 380 -7.54 -11.08 -4.56
CA LYS A 380 -8.42 -11.33 -3.41
C LYS A 380 -8.83 -10.04 -2.69
N SER A 381 -8.01 -8.99 -2.75
CA SER A 381 -8.21 -7.75 -2.00
C SER A 381 -9.18 -6.75 -2.66
N LEU A 382 -9.80 -7.11 -3.80
CA LEU A 382 -10.65 -6.20 -4.59
C LEU A 382 -11.68 -5.44 -3.74
N GLY A 383 -12.27 -6.07 -2.71
CA GLY A 383 -13.20 -5.41 -1.79
C GLY A 383 -12.58 -4.20 -1.06
N ALA A 384 -11.32 -4.29 -0.62
CA ALA A 384 -10.60 -3.17 0.00
C ALA A 384 -10.32 -2.02 -0.97
N ILE A 385 -10.06 -2.34 -2.25
CA ILE A 385 -9.81 -1.32 -3.27
C ILE A 385 -11.12 -0.62 -3.65
N LEU A 386 -12.26 -1.33 -3.63
CA LEU A 386 -13.59 -0.73 -3.75
C LEU A 386 -13.95 0.14 -2.53
N ASP A 387 -13.58 -0.25 -1.30
CA ASP A 387 -13.71 0.63 -0.11
C ASP A 387 -12.95 1.96 -0.34
N ILE A 388 -11.71 1.88 -0.84
CA ILE A 388 -10.87 3.06 -1.10
C ILE A 388 -11.43 3.90 -2.26
N LYS A 389 -11.98 3.27 -3.31
CA LYS A 389 -12.67 3.94 -4.44
C LYS A 389 -13.85 4.80 -3.97
N GLU A 390 -14.56 4.40 -2.92
CA GLU A 390 -15.56 5.26 -2.27
C GLU A 390 -14.91 6.36 -1.42
N TYR A 391 -13.85 6.06 -0.66
CA TYR A 391 -13.09 7.04 0.13
C TYR A 391 -12.49 8.17 -0.72
N LEU A 392 -12.11 7.92 -1.98
CA LEU A 392 -11.60 8.95 -2.91
C LEU A 392 -12.57 10.10 -3.18
N ARG A 393 -13.87 9.95 -2.87
CA ARG A 393 -14.86 11.03 -2.94
C ARG A 393 -14.70 12.06 -1.83
N VAL A 394 -14.02 11.70 -0.73
CA VAL A 394 -13.78 12.58 0.42
C VAL A 394 -12.65 13.57 0.07
N SER A 395 -12.82 14.84 0.48
CA SER A 395 -11.80 15.87 0.29
C SER A 395 -10.43 15.46 0.89
N ASN A 396 -9.34 15.84 0.22
CA ASN A 396 -7.95 15.49 0.54
C ASN A 396 -7.59 13.98 0.50
N ALA A 397 -8.52 13.06 0.23
CA ALA A 397 -8.25 11.62 0.19
C ALA A 397 -7.18 11.23 -0.85
N LYS A 398 -7.23 11.84 -2.05
CA LYS A 398 -6.25 11.63 -3.13
C LYS A 398 -4.81 11.96 -2.71
N GLN A 399 -4.62 13.07 -1.99
CA GLN A 399 -3.30 13.50 -1.52
C GLN A 399 -2.78 12.60 -0.39
N HIS A 400 -3.66 12.18 0.52
CA HIS A 400 -3.32 11.23 1.58
C HIS A 400 -2.89 9.88 1.01
N LEU A 401 -3.66 9.34 0.04
CA LEU A 401 -3.38 8.07 -0.62
C LEU A 401 -2.03 8.11 -1.35
N THR A 402 -1.80 9.12 -2.19
CA THR A 402 -0.54 9.22 -2.96
C THR A 402 0.69 9.39 -2.07
N SER A 403 0.58 10.19 -1.00
CA SER A 403 1.67 10.37 -0.04
C SER A 403 1.98 9.10 0.76
N SER A 404 0.96 8.51 1.41
CA SER A 404 1.13 7.31 2.24
C SER A 404 1.57 6.10 1.41
N PHE A 405 0.99 5.89 0.24
CA PHE A 405 1.37 4.76 -0.62
C PHE A 405 2.77 4.91 -1.21
N SER A 406 3.16 6.12 -1.64
CA SER A 406 4.55 6.38 -2.09
C SER A 406 5.56 6.14 -0.97
N GLN A 407 5.22 6.46 0.28
CA GLN A 407 6.03 6.15 1.45
C GLN A 407 6.11 4.64 1.73
N GLN A 408 5.02 3.88 1.52
CA GLN A 408 5.02 2.42 1.66
C GLN A 408 5.89 1.76 0.57
N VAL A 409 5.71 2.16 -0.70
CA VAL A 409 6.48 1.65 -1.85
C VAL A 409 7.98 1.94 -1.70
N SER A 410 8.36 3.17 -1.35
CA SER A 410 9.78 3.53 -1.15
C SER A 410 10.44 2.78 0.01
N ARG A 411 9.69 2.44 1.07
CA ARG A 411 10.20 1.66 2.22
C ARG A 411 10.26 0.15 1.99
N ARG A 412 9.30 -0.42 1.24
CA ARG A 412 9.06 -1.88 1.15
C ARG A 412 9.40 -2.51 -0.21
N LEU A 413 9.65 -1.70 -1.24
CA LEU A 413 9.89 -2.18 -2.60
C LEU A 413 11.17 -1.59 -3.21
N LEU A 414 11.41 -0.29 -3.07
CA LEU A 414 12.51 0.43 -3.73
C LEU A 414 13.82 0.33 -2.93
N HIS A 415 14.26 -0.89 -2.62
CA HIS A 415 15.51 -1.17 -1.92
C HIS A 415 16.39 -2.17 -2.69
N PRO A 416 17.74 -2.08 -2.62
CA PRO A 416 18.64 -2.95 -3.38
C PRO A 416 18.40 -4.45 -3.23
N GLY A 417 17.96 -4.91 -2.04
CA GLY A 417 17.67 -6.32 -1.78
C GLY A 417 16.40 -6.90 -2.42
N ALA A 418 15.65 -6.13 -3.21
CA ALA A 418 14.51 -6.64 -3.97
C ALA A 418 14.95 -7.04 -5.39
N THR A 419 14.56 -8.24 -5.84
CA THR A 419 14.82 -8.70 -7.22
C THR A 419 14.00 -7.87 -8.22
N THR A 420 14.56 -7.64 -9.41
CA THR A 420 13.90 -6.84 -10.45
C THR A 420 12.59 -7.47 -10.92
N THR A 421 12.53 -8.80 -10.97
CA THR A 421 11.29 -9.57 -11.20
C THR A 421 10.20 -9.28 -10.17
N TYR A 422 10.52 -9.26 -8.89
CA TYR A 422 9.55 -8.95 -7.83
C TYR A 422 9.02 -7.51 -7.96
N ILE A 423 9.90 -6.54 -8.26
CA ILE A 423 9.49 -5.15 -8.46
C ILE A 423 8.56 -5.02 -9.67
N LEU A 424 8.86 -5.69 -10.78
CA LEU A 424 8.00 -5.71 -11.97
C LEU A 424 6.63 -6.36 -11.69
N ASN A 425 6.58 -7.51 -11.04
CA ASN A 425 5.32 -8.16 -10.66
C ASN A 425 4.46 -7.25 -9.76
N VAL A 426 5.06 -6.63 -8.74
CA VAL A 426 4.35 -5.65 -7.88
C VAL A 426 3.93 -4.41 -8.67
N TYR A 427 4.73 -3.93 -9.64
CA TYR A 427 4.33 -2.82 -10.52
C TYR A 427 3.10 -3.16 -11.37
N ILE A 428 3.00 -4.38 -11.88
CA ILE A 428 1.81 -4.88 -12.61
C ILE A 428 0.58 -4.91 -11.69
N PHE A 429 0.72 -5.37 -10.44
CA PHE A 429 -0.36 -5.32 -9.47
C PHE A 429 -0.76 -3.88 -9.10
N ILE A 430 0.20 -2.95 -9.02
CA ILE A 430 -0.08 -1.52 -8.85
C ILE A 430 -0.89 -0.98 -10.03
N ILE A 431 -0.50 -1.27 -11.28
CA ILE A 431 -1.26 -0.85 -12.47
C ILE A 431 -2.69 -1.38 -12.42
N ARG A 432 -2.88 -2.69 -12.25
CA ARG A 432 -4.22 -3.33 -12.24
C ARG A 432 -5.11 -2.79 -11.12
N SER A 433 -4.56 -2.61 -9.92
CA SER A 433 -5.32 -2.12 -8.76
C SER A 433 -5.65 -0.63 -8.83
N PHE A 434 -4.73 0.21 -9.34
CA PHE A 434 -4.99 1.64 -9.50
C PHE A 434 -5.94 1.93 -10.67
N HIS A 435 -5.96 1.09 -11.71
CA HIS A 435 -6.91 1.21 -12.82
C HIS A 435 -8.37 1.03 -12.36
N GLU A 436 -8.65 0.01 -11.53
CA GLU A 436 -9.97 -0.15 -10.92
C GLU A 436 -10.31 1.01 -9.97
N LEU A 437 -9.33 1.50 -9.21
CA LEU A 437 -9.50 2.57 -8.23
C LEU A 437 -9.81 3.94 -8.87
N GLU A 438 -9.11 4.33 -9.95
CA GLU A 438 -9.41 5.51 -10.76
C GLU A 438 -9.13 5.23 -12.26
N PRO A 439 -10.17 5.03 -13.11
CA PRO A 439 -10.02 4.69 -14.54
C PRO A 439 -9.60 5.89 -15.41
N LYS A 440 -8.98 6.90 -14.80
CA LYS A 440 -8.33 8.03 -15.47
C LYS A 440 -6.81 7.98 -15.32
N GLY A 441 -6.25 7.02 -14.58
CA GLY A 441 -4.80 6.84 -14.42
C GLY A 441 -4.04 7.98 -13.71
N VAL A 442 -4.70 9.05 -13.23
CA VAL A 442 -4.02 10.23 -12.67
C VAL A 442 -3.27 9.88 -11.37
N LEU A 443 -3.91 9.12 -10.48
CA LEU A 443 -3.28 8.61 -9.26
C LEU A 443 -2.16 7.60 -9.57
N LEU A 444 -2.34 6.75 -10.59
CA LEU A 444 -1.32 5.79 -11.03
C LEU A 444 -0.05 6.51 -11.49
N GLU A 445 -0.17 7.54 -12.33
CA GLU A 445 0.98 8.29 -12.85
C GLU A 445 1.77 9.00 -11.74
N ARG A 446 1.10 9.51 -10.70
CA ARG A 446 1.77 10.10 -9.52
C ARG A 446 2.59 9.07 -8.74
N VAL A 447 2.05 7.87 -8.57
CA VAL A 447 2.66 6.75 -7.80
C VAL A 447 3.72 5.99 -8.60
N ALA A 448 3.55 5.89 -9.91
CA ALA A 448 4.47 5.16 -10.80
C ALA A 448 5.82 5.86 -10.94
N ARG A 449 5.88 7.19 -10.91
CA ARG A 449 7.12 7.99 -11.08
C ARG A 449 8.35 7.48 -10.31
N PRO A 450 8.32 7.31 -8.96
CA PRO A 450 9.45 6.77 -8.23
C PRO A 450 9.82 5.33 -8.62
N ILE A 451 8.83 4.51 -8.99
CA ILE A 451 9.05 3.12 -9.44
C ILE A 451 9.73 3.10 -10.81
N ARG A 452 9.21 3.87 -11.79
CA ARG A 452 9.80 3.98 -13.14
C ARG A 452 11.24 4.49 -13.08
N ARG A 453 11.50 5.49 -12.22
CA ARG A 453 12.87 6.00 -12.02
C ARG A 453 13.81 4.89 -11.52
N TYR A 454 13.41 4.16 -10.48
CA TYR A 454 14.20 3.08 -9.90
C TYR A 454 14.44 1.91 -10.88
N LEU A 455 13.44 1.59 -11.71
CA LEU A 455 13.56 0.60 -12.78
C LEU A 455 14.46 1.08 -13.94
N LYS A 456 14.45 2.37 -14.29
CA LYS A 456 15.36 2.94 -15.31
C LYS A 456 16.82 2.97 -14.83
N GLU A 457 17.05 3.10 -13.52
CA GLU A 457 18.39 3.04 -12.90
C GLU A 457 18.94 1.59 -12.80
N ARG A 458 18.18 0.56 -13.22
CA ARG A 458 18.58 -0.86 -13.23
C ARG A 458 18.77 -1.42 -14.64
N GLU A 459 20.00 -1.78 -14.97
CA GLU A 459 20.43 -2.28 -16.30
C GLU A 459 19.76 -3.59 -16.72
N ASP A 460 19.43 -4.48 -15.76
CA ASP A 460 18.82 -5.79 -16.01
C ASP A 460 17.32 -5.73 -16.39
N THR A 461 16.66 -4.61 -16.12
CA THR A 461 15.19 -4.49 -16.25
C THR A 461 14.70 -4.70 -17.68
N ALA A 462 15.36 -4.12 -18.68
CA ALA A 462 14.96 -4.25 -20.09
C ALA A 462 15.06 -5.72 -20.55
N ARG A 463 16.17 -6.38 -20.19
CA ARG A 463 16.40 -7.81 -20.45
C ARG A 463 15.31 -8.68 -19.84
N ILE A 464 15.02 -8.49 -18.55
CA ILE A 464 14.00 -9.26 -17.84
C ILE A 464 12.62 -9.09 -18.48
N ILE A 465 12.23 -7.85 -18.84
CA ILE A 465 10.93 -7.61 -19.50
C ILE A 465 10.89 -8.33 -20.85
N ILE A 466 11.88 -8.15 -21.73
CA ILE A 466 11.86 -8.71 -23.08
C ILE A 466 11.92 -10.25 -23.06
N SER A 467 12.81 -10.84 -22.27
CA SER A 467 12.87 -12.30 -22.08
C SER A 467 11.58 -12.86 -21.49
N SER A 468 10.93 -12.12 -20.58
CA SER A 468 9.66 -12.52 -19.98
C SER A 468 8.44 -12.34 -20.91
N LEU A 469 8.52 -11.47 -21.92
CA LEU A 469 7.51 -11.36 -23.00
C LEU A 469 7.67 -12.48 -24.05
N LEU A 470 8.86 -13.04 -24.20
CA LEU A 470 9.19 -14.14 -25.12
C LEU A 470 8.92 -15.55 -24.55
N THR A 471 8.73 -15.67 -23.22
CA THR A 471 8.56 -16.96 -22.54
C THR A 471 7.12 -17.47 -22.62
N ASP A 472 6.95 -18.77 -22.90
CA ASP A 472 5.64 -19.43 -23.00
C ASP A 472 5.01 -19.73 -21.62
N LEU A 473 3.68 -19.73 -21.56
CA LEU A 473 2.89 -20.16 -20.41
C LEU A 473 2.54 -21.66 -20.47
N SER A 474 2.67 -22.29 -21.63
CA SER A 474 2.19 -23.64 -21.93
C SER A 474 3.20 -24.76 -21.67
N ASP A 475 4.41 -24.45 -21.22
CA ASP A 475 5.35 -25.45 -20.71
C ASP A 475 4.78 -26.11 -19.44
N GLU A 476 4.36 -27.37 -19.53
CA GLU A 476 3.84 -28.17 -18.40
C GLU A 476 4.86 -28.42 -17.27
N THR A 477 6.04 -27.80 -17.33
CA THR A 477 7.04 -27.80 -16.26
C THR A 477 7.05 -26.46 -15.54
N GLY A 478 6.29 -26.37 -14.44
CA GLY A 478 6.25 -25.22 -13.52
C GLY A 478 7.56 -24.88 -12.80
N SER A 479 8.70 -25.39 -13.28
CA SER A 479 10.06 -25.08 -12.84
C SER A 479 10.52 -23.70 -13.32
N LYS A 480 10.19 -23.32 -14.58
CA LYS A 480 10.65 -22.06 -15.22
C LYS A 480 10.15 -20.78 -14.55
N PHE A 481 9.08 -20.84 -13.75
CA PHE A 481 8.51 -19.69 -13.03
C PHE A 481 8.61 -19.84 -11.50
N SER A 482 9.57 -20.64 -11.00
CA SER A 482 9.88 -20.73 -9.57
C SER A 482 10.24 -19.36 -8.99
N SER A 483 10.14 -19.17 -7.67
CA SER A 483 10.45 -17.90 -6.98
C SER A 483 11.87 -17.37 -7.17
N ASN A 484 12.78 -18.21 -7.67
CA ASN A 484 14.17 -17.88 -7.97
C ASN A 484 14.43 -17.68 -9.48
N SER A 485 13.39 -17.70 -10.31
CA SER A 485 13.49 -17.45 -11.74
C SER A 485 13.58 -15.95 -12.05
N GLU A 486 14.36 -15.61 -13.07
CA GLU A 486 14.50 -14.25 -13.62
C GLU A 486 13.31 -13.83 -14.51
N LEU A 487 12.29 -14.68 -14.66
CA LEU A 487 11.15 -14.48 -15.55
C LEU A 487 9.85 -14.19 -14.77
N SER A 488 9.00 -13.32 -15.31
CA SER A 488 7.79 -12.81 -14.65
C SER A 488 6.52 -13.38 -15.31
N TYR A 489 5.90 -14.37 -14.65
CA TYR A 489 4.67 -15.01 -15.13
C TYR A 489 3.55 -14.02 -15.49
N GLU A 490 3.42 -12.92 -14.72
CA GLU A 490 2.41 -11.89 -14.98
C GLU A 490 2.59 -11.16 -16.31
N ILE A 491 3.85 -10.95 -16.75
CA ILE A 491 4.17 -10.32 -18.04
C ILE A 491 3.78 -11.26 -19.18
N ALA A 492 4.14 -12.54 -19.09
CA ALA A 492 3.74 -13.56 -20.05
C ALA A 492 2.20 -13.75 -20.09
N SER A 493 1.51 -13.61 -18.95
CA SER A 493 0.04 -13.66 -18.88
C SER A 493 -0.66 -12.49 -19.59
N GLU A 494 -0.07 -11.29 -19.60
CA GLU A 494 -0.59 -10.17 -20.39
C GLU A 494 -0.42 -10.42 -21.90
N MET A 495 0.68 -11.03 -22.34
CA MET A 495 0.90 -11.42 -23.75
C MET A 495 -0.14 -12.42 -24.30
N GLY A 496 -0.73 -13.24 -23.43
CA GLY A 496 -1.77 -14.20 -23.80
C GLY A 496 -3.16 -13.59 -24.03
N LYS A 497 -3.37 -12.31 -23.72
CA LYS A 497 -4.67 -11.65 -23.90
C LYS A 497 -4.86 -11.23 -25.35
N PRO A 498 -6.06 -11.43 -25.95
CA PRO A 498 -6.34 -10.95 -27.29
C PRO A 498 -6.11 -9.44 -27.38
N PHE A 499 -5.39 -8.99 -28.40
CA PHE A 499 -5.19 -7.57 -28.67
C PHE A 499 -6.56 -6.89 -28.81
N ALA A 500 -6.93 -6.05 -27.84
CA ALA A 500 -8.07 -5.16 -28.00
C ALA A 500 -7.78 -4.25 -29.21
N ASN A 501 -8.67 -4.24 -30.22
CA ASN A 501 -8.42 -3.59 -31.51
C ASN A 501 -7.75 -2.22 -31.39
N TYR A 502 -6.45 -2.17 -31.69
CA TYR A 502 -5.64 -0.94 -31.77
C TYR A 502 -5.71 -0.28 -33.15
N GLY A 503 -6.66 -0.69 -34.01
CA GLY A 503 -6.85 -0.14 -35.34
C GLY A 503 -7.50 1.24 -35.26
N GLN A 504 -6.75 2.26 -35.71
CA GLN A 504 -7.02 3.69 -35.60
C GLN A 504 -7.09 4.23 -34.15
N ASP A 505 -6.11 5.09 -33.82
CA ASP A 505 -6.33 6.41 -33.18
C ASP A 505 -5.01 7.05 -32.67
N THR A 506 -3.95 6.99 -33.48
CA THR A 506 -2.67 7.69 -33.20
C THR A 506 -2.76 9.23 -33.29
N ASP A 507 -3.90 9.78 -33.73
CA ASP A 507 -4.12 11.20 -34.01
C ASP A 507 -5.19 11.86 -33.11
N GLU A 508 -5.50 11.28 -31.95
CA GLU A 508 -6.57 11.79 -31.07
C GLU A 508 -6.29 13.16 -30.42
N GLU A 509 -5.03 13.59 -30.26
CA GLU A 509 -4.72 14.98 -29.88
C GLU A 509 -5.18 16.00 -30.93
N LEU A 510 -5.49 15.55 -32.16
CA LEU A 510 -6.01 16.34 -33.28
C LEU A 510 -7.45 15.95 -33.66
N ASN A 511 -8.12 15.08 -32.89
CA ASN A 511 -9.52 14.72 -33.14
C ASN A 511 -10.48 15.78 -32.56
N TRP A 512 -10.49 16.95 -33.20
CA TRP A 512 -11.36 18.10 -32.87
C TRP A 512 -12.88 17.80 -32.94
N ASN A 513 -13.26 16.60 -33.41
CA ASN A 513 -14.64 16.14 -33.52
C ASN A 513 -15.06 15.18 -32.38
N ASP A 514 -14.19 14.85 -31.42
CA ASP A 514 -14.55 14.00 -30.26
C ASP A 514 -15.52 14.75 -29.33
N MET A 515 -16.82 14.56 -29.55
CA MET A 515 -17.91 15.08 -28.69
C MET A 515 -17.89 14.49 -27.26
N ASN A 516 -17.10 13.44 -27.00
CA ASN A 516 -16.86 12.89 -25.66
C ASN A 516 -15.56 13.43 -25.02
N TRP A 517 -14.90 14.40 -25.66
CA TRP A 517 -13.74 15.08 -25.08
C TRP A 517 -14.13 15.75 -23.76
N GLN A 518 -13.29 15.54 -22.74
CA GLN A 518 -13.41 16.15 -21.43
C GLN A 518 -12.06 16.76 -21.05
N PRO A 519 -12.05 17.95 -20.44
CA PRO A 519 -10.82 18.56 -19.96
C PRO A 519 -10.14 17.66 -18.91
N LEU A 520 -8.82 17.82 -18.80
CA LEU A 520 -8.03 17.09 -17.80
C LEU A 520 -8.53 17.40 -16.37
N PRO A 521 -8.56 16.41 -15.46
CA PRO A 521 -8.82 16.68 -14.05
C PRO A 521 -7.82 17.69 -13.48
N GLN A 522 -8.27 18.54 -12.55
CA GLN A 522 -7.41 19.53 -11.88
C GLN A 522 -6.18 18.92 -11.19
N ASP A 523 -6.26 17.64 -10.79
CA ASP A 523 -5.18 16.89 -10.14
C ASP A 523 -4.08 16.40 -11.12
N ALA A 524 -4.30 16.48 -12.43
CA ALA A 524 -3.40 15.97 -13.45
C ALA A 524 -2.06 16.71 -13.45
N SER A 525 -0.95 15.98 -13.63
CA SER A 525 0.37 16.59 -13.85
C SER A 525 0.42 17.25 -15.23
N PRO A 526 1.26 18.29 -15.46
CA PRO A 526 1.47 18.82 -16.82
C PRO A 526 1.93 17.75 -17.84
N ASP A 527 2.61 16.70 -17.35
CA ASP A 527 3.11 15.57 -18.14
C ASP A 527 2.06 14.44 -18.32
N TYR A 528 0.86 14.58 -17.73
CA TYR A 528 -0.20 13.58 -17.87
C TYR A 528 -0.75 13.58 -19.30
N LYS A 529 -0.54 12.47 -20.01
CA LYS A 529 -1.21 12.19 -21.28
C LYS A 529 -2.36 11.23 -21.05
N LYS A 530 -3.54 11.58 -21.56
CA LYS A 530 -4.75 10.74 -21.50
C LYS A 530 -4.62 9.58 -22.50
N SER A 531 -3.87 8.53 -22.15
CA SER A 531 -3.85 7.30 -22.93
C SER A 531 -5.21 6.60 -22.80
N LYS A 532 -5.97 6.47 -23.90
CA LYS A 532 -7.25 5.74 -23.87
C LYS A 532 -7.09 4.22 -23.69
N VAL A 533 -5.88 3.66 -23.80
CA VAL A 533 -5.63 2.21 -23.63
C VAL A 533 -4.55 1.94 -22.58
N GLU A 534 -5.00 1.90 -21.32
CA GLU A 534 -4.24 1.60 -20.10
C GLU A 534 -3.91 0.09 -19.98
N ASP A 535 -3.13 -0.41 -20.92
CA ASP A 535 -2.56 -1.76 -20.88
C ASP A 535 -1.30 -1.78 -19.99
N VAL A 536 -1.12 -2.85 -19.22
CA VAL A 536 0.10 -3.13 -18.44
C VAL A 536 1.33 -3.05 -19.35
N ILE A 537 1.24 -3.61 -20.56
CA ILE A 537 2.32 -3.63 -21.54
C ILE A 537 2.69 -2.20 -21.96
N TRP A 538 1.71 -1.30 -22.13
CA TRP A 538 1.99 0.10 -22.48
C TRP A 538 2.76 0.82 -21.36
N PHE A 539 2.42 0.56 -20.11
CA PHE A 539 3.15 1.10 -18.95
C PHE A 539 4.57 0.55 -18.79
N LEU A 540 4.84 -0.68 -19.27
CA LEU A 540 6.19 -1.27 -19.31
C LEU A 540 7.02 -0.73 -20.49
N LEU A 541 6.42 -0.60 -21.68
CA LEU A 541 7.11 -0.05 -22.86
C LEU A 541 7.42 1.45 -22.75
N THR A 542 6.69 2.20 -21.92
CA THR A 542 6.92 3.63 -21.65
C THR A 542 7.89 3.90 -20.49
N LEU A 543 8.58 2.88 -19.97
CA LEU A 543 9.66 3.05 -18.98
C LEU A 543 10.90 3.76 -19.56
N TRP A 544 11.17 3.59 -20.85
CA TRP A 544 12.33 4.16 -21.56
C TRP A 544 11.91 5.08 -22.72
N GLU A 545 12.88 5.83 -23.23
CA GLU A 545 12.72 6.50 -24.53
C GLU A 545 12.76 5.46 -25.65
N ARG A 546 12.06 5.74 -26.76
CA ARG A 546 11.90 4.77 -27.87
C ARG A 546 13.22 4.30 -28.47
N GLU A 547 14.27 5.11 -28.43
CA GLU A 547 15.57 4.76 -29.02
C GLU A 547 16.34 3.76 -28.14
N ASP A 548 16.48 4.06 -26.84
CA ASP A 548 17.13 3.18 -25.86
C ASP A 548 16.47 1.80 -25.84
N PHE A 549 15.12 1.76 -25.77
CA PHE A 549 14.38 0.51 -25.73
C PHE A 549 14.56 -0.33 -27.00
N ILE A 550 14.56 0.30 -28.19
CA ILE A 550 14.72 -0.40 -29.46
C ILE A 550 16.14 -0.95 -29.64
N ASN A 551 17.16 -0.27 -29.11
CA ASN A 551 18.53 -0.78 -29.12
C ASN A 551 18.70 -2.01 -28.24
N GLU A 552 18.18 -1.99 -27.00
CA GLU A 552 18.18 -3.17 -26.13
C GLU A 552 17.34 -4.31 -26.69
N LEU A 553 16.15 -4.00 -27.21
CA LEU A 553 15.30 -4.97 -27.92
C LEU A 553 16.06 -5.63 -29.07
N LYS A 554 16.73 -4.85 -29.93
CA LYS A 554 17.53 -5.39 -31.04
C LYS A 554 18.63 -6.34 -30.55
N ASN A 555 19.32 -6.01 -29.46
CA ASN A 555 20.38 -6.86 -28.91
C ASN A 555 19.81 -8.19 -28.37
N ILE A 556 18.79 -8.10 -27.51
CA ILE A 556 18.17 -9.27 -26.85
C ILE A 556 17.43 -10.15 -27.86
N TYR A 557 16.68 -9.55 -28.78
CA TYR A 557 15.96 -10.26 -29.84
C TYR A 557 16.91 -10.92 -30.84
N GLY A 558 18.05 -10.29 -31.14
CA GLY A 558 19.10 -10.91 -31.95
C GLY A 558 19.68 -12.16 -31.29
N ASP A 559 20.06 -12.06 -30.01
CA ASP A 559 20.57 -13.21 -29.24
C ASP A 559 19.52 -14.32 -29.10
N HIS A 560 18.24 -13.96 -28.88
CA HIS A 560 17.13 -14.91 -28.87
C HIS A 560 16.95 -15.61 -30.22
N LEU A 561 16.90 -14.88 -31.33
CA LEU A 561 16.70 -15.45 -32.66
C LEU A 561 17.83 -16.40 -33.09
N LEU A 562 19.06 -16.18 -32.64
CA LEU A 562 20.19 -17.09 -32.92
C LEU A 562 20.08 -18.41 -32.15
N ARG A 563 19.67 -18.34 -30.88
CA ARG A 563 19.55 -19.49 -29.98
C ARG A 563 18.23 -20.24 -30.10
N CYS A 564 17.18 -19.61 -30.62
CA CYS A 564 15.85 -20.19 -30.71
C CYS A 564 15.83 -21.32 -31.75
N GLN A 565 15.33 -22.49 -31.33
CA GLN A 565 15.16 -23.65 -32.20
C GLN A 565 13.69 -23.86 -32.63
N ASP A 566 12.77 -22.98 -32.19
CA ASP A 566 11.34 -23.08 -32.53
C ASP A 566 11.19 -22.99 -34.06
N PRO A 567 10.55 -23.96 -34.72
CA PRO A 567 10.56 -24.03 -36.17
C PRO A 567 9.78 -22.87 -36.83
N GLU A 568 8.77 -22.31 -36.18
CA GLU A 568 7.79 -21.41 -36.82
C GLU A 568 7.83 -19.95 -36.31
N TYR A 569 8.61 -19.64 -35.27
CA TYR A 569 8.82 -18.28 -34.73
C TYR A 569 7.53 -17.48 -34.42
N GLU A 570 6.41 -18.17 -34.11
CA GLU A 570 5.11 -17.52 -33.89
C GLU A 570 5.11 -16.51 -32.74
N LYS A 571 5.92 -16.75 -31.70
CA LYS A 571 6.01 -15.91 -30.50
C LYS A 571 6.71 -14.59 -30.84
N GLU A 572 7.80 -14.69 -31.56
CA GLU A 572 8.61 -13.58 -32.05
C GLU A 572 7.86 -12.72 -33.07
N ILE A 573 7.00 -13.32 -33.90
CA ILE A 573 6.06 -12.61 -34.78
C ILE A 573 5.05 -11.80 -33.94
N ARG A 574 4.34 -12.43 -33.00
CA ARG A 574 3.32 -11.76 -32.15
C ARG A 574 3.92 -10.65 -31.29
N LEU A 575 5.12 -10.84 -30.74
CA LEU A 575 5.83 -9.79 -29.99
C LEU A 575 6.16 -8.60 -30.89
N LEU A 576 6.66 -8.86 -32.10
CA LEU A 576 6.98 -7.81 -33.06
C LEU A 576 5.73 -7.03 -33.46
N GLU A 577 4.62 -7.70 -33.77
CA GLU A 577 3.32 -7.08 -34.08
C GLU A 577 2.82 -6.17 -32.95
N LEU A 578 2.87 -6.65 -31.70
CA LEU A 578 2.52 -5.86 -30.51
C LEU A 578 3.38 -4.58 -30.40
N ILE A 579 4.70 -4.70 -30.58
CA ILE A 579 5.61 -3.56 -30.49
C ILE A 579 5.39 -2.58 -31.65
N LYS A 580 5.14 -3.06 -32.88
CA LYS A 580 4.77 -2.23 -34.04
C LYS A 580 3.54 -1.37 -33.75
N VAL A 581 2.47 -2.02 -33.27
CA VAL A 581 1.19 -1.37 -32.92
C VAL A 581 1.35 -0.27 -31.86
N ARG A 582 2.34 -0.37 -30.96
CA ARG A 582 2.52 0.55 -29.84
C ARG A 582 3.60 1.62 -30.04
N LEU A 583 4.71 1.32 -30.73
CA LEU A 583 5.85 2.23 -30.91
C LEU A 583 5.93 2.86 -32.31
N GLY A 584 5.20 2.29 -33.29
CA GLY A 584 5.27 2.64 -34.70
C GLY A 584 6.34 1.83 -35.47
N ASP A 585 6.16 1.69 -36.79
CA ASP A 585 7.03 0.89 -37.64
C ASP A 585 8.43 1.52 -37.89
N ASP A 586 8.53 2.86 -37.92
CA ASP A 586 9.68 3.62 -38.45
C ASP A 586 11.07 3.21 -37.92
N LYS A 587 11.14 2.72 -36.67
CA LYS A 587 12.41 2.31 -36.03
C LYS A 587 12.51 0.80 -35.77
N LEU A 588 11.44 0.03 -36.02
CA LEU A 588 11.41 -1.42 -35.79
C LEU A 588 11.83 -2.24 -37.01
N GLN A 589 12.08 -1.59 -38.16
CA GLN A 589 12.54 -2.23 -39.40
C GLN A 589 13.73 -3.19 -39.19
N ALA A 590 14.65 -2.89 -38.28
CA ALA A 590 15.78 -3.76 -37.98
C ALA A 590 15.33 -5.14 -37.43
N CYS A 591 14.45 -5.15 -36.43
CA CYS A 591 13.93 -6.39 -35.84
C CYS A 591 13.08 -7.19 -36.84
N GLU A 592 12.30 -6.50 -37.69
CA GLU A 592 11.55 -7.14 -38.77
C GLU A 592 12.45 -7.81 -39.81
N VAL A 593 13.53 -7.14 -40.22
CA VAL A 593 14.50 -7.74 -41.17
C VAL A 593 15.23 -8.91 -40.51
N MET A 594 15.61 -8.81 -39.23
CA MET A 594 16.24 -9.93 -38.49
C MET A 594 15.34 -11.18 -38.47
N LEU A 595 14.06 -11.02 -38.11
CA LEU A 595 13.10 -12.13 -38.15
C LEU A 595 12.92 -12.69 -39.57
N ARG A 596 12.85 -11.82 -40.58
CA ARG A 596 12.71 -12.23 -41.99
C ARG A 596 13.95 -12.96 -42.51
N ASP A 597 15.15 -12.57 -42.07
CA ASP A 597 16.41 -13.22 -42.44
C ASP A 597 16.42 -14.67 -41.95
N VAL A 598 16.02 -14.92 -40.70
CA VAL A 598 15.96 -16.29 -40.13
C VAL A 598 14.92 -17.16 -40.88
N LEU A 599 13.74 -16.63 -41.16
CA LEU A 599 12.69 -17.34 -41.92
C LEU A 599 13.11 -17.62 -43.38
N GLU A 600 13.74 -16.65 -44.06
CA GLU A 600 14.28 -16.85 -45.41
C GLU A 600 15.48 -17.80 -45.39
N SER A 601 16.32 -17.79 -44.35
CA SER A 601 17.42 -18.74 -44.16
C SER A 601 16.89 -20.17 -44.02
N LYS A 602 15.83 -20.42 -43.24
CA LYS A 602 15.15 -21.73 -43.17
C LYS A 602 14.69 -22.18 -44.56
N ARG A 603 14.10 -21.28 -45.36
CA ARG A 603 13.63 -21.57 -46.73
C ARG A 603 14.78 -21.88 -47.70
N ILE A 604 15.87 -21.12 -47.63
CA ILE A 604 17.08 -21.33 -48.44
C ILE A 604 17.77 -22.64 -48.05
N ASN A 605 17.92 -22.94 -46.75
CA ASN A 605 18.45 -24.21 -46.25
C ASN A 605 17.62 -25.40 -46.72
N GLY A 606 16.29 -25.32 -46.68
CA GLY A 606 15.41 -26.34 -47.25
C GLY A 606 15.66 -26.57 -48.74
N THR A 607 15.88 -25.50 -49.50
CA THR A 607 16.22 -25.55 -50.94
C THR A 607 17.61 -26.15 -51.20
N ILE A 608 18.61 -25.77 -50.40
CA ILE A 608 19.97 -26.32 -50.51
C ILE A 608 19.95 -27.81 -50.18
N ARG A 609 19.30 -28.22 -49.08
CA ARG A 609 19.17 -29.64 -48.68
C ARG A 609 18.46 -30.50 -49.72
N THR A 610 17.41 -30.02 -50.38
CA THR A 610 16.78 -30.78 -51.48
C THR A 610 17.71 -30.93 -52.69
N THR A 611 18.55 -29.94 -52.99
CA THR A 611 19.60 -30.07 -54.02
C THR A 611 20.82 -30.90 -53.59
N ILE A 612 20.99 -31.22 -52.30
CA ILE A 612 22.00 -32.20 -51.84
C ILE A 612 21.49 -33.61 -52.10
N ASN A 613 20.21 -33.87 -51.78
CA ASN A 613 19.60 -35.20 -51.89
C ASN A 613 19.23 -35.62 -53.33
N VAL A 614 19.30 -34.71 -54.31
CA VAL A 614 19.14 -35.03 -55.74
C VAL A 614 20.52 -34.98 -56.41
N PRO A 615 21.18 -36.14 -56.68
CA PRO A 615 22.45 -36.15 -57.39
C PRO A 615 22.31 -35.59 -58.80
N THR A 616 23.39 -34.98 -59.29
CA THR A 616 23.50 -34.11 -60.46
C THR A 616 23.33 -34.84 -61.82
N ALA A 617 22.22 -35.55 -62.02
CA ALA A 617 21.95 -36.38 -63.20
C ALA A 617 20.68 -35.99 -63.98
N ALA A 618 19.89 -35.02 -63.52
CA ALA A 618 18.64 -34.58 -64.16
C ALA A 618 18.54 -33.05 -64.22
N SER A 619 19.29 -32.42 -65.12
CA SER A 619 19.16 -30.97 -65.39
C SER A 619 19.36 -30.67 -66.88
N LEU A 620 18.32 -30.89 -67.67
CA LEU A 620 18.21 -30.43 -69.06
C LEU A 620 16.74 -30.36 -69.55
N VAL A 621 15.95 -29.44 -69.01
CA VAL A 621 14.86 -28.77 -69.76
C VAL A 621 14.75 -27.32 -69.29
N THR A 622 14.97 -26.39 -70.21
CA THR A 622 14.67 -24.95 -70.04
C THR A 622 13.17 -24.70 -70.22
N PRO A 623 12.47 -24.02 -69.28
CA PRO A 623 11.11 -23.55 -69.52
C PRO A 623 11.15 -22.22 -70.28
N ASP A 624 11.09 -22.30 -71.61
CA ASP A 624 10.97 -21.10 -72.45
C ASP A 624 9.55 -20.52 -72.37
N HIS A 625 9.44 -19.19 -72.48
CA HIS A 625 8.17 -18.47 -72.33
C HIS A 625 7.13 -18.91 -73.38
N ARG A 626 5.90 -19.23 -72.93
CA ARG A 626 4.68 -18.92 -73.69
C ARG A 626 3.45 -18.74 -72.81
N SER A 627 2.81 -17.60 -73.04
CA SER A 627 1.55 -17.12 -72.51
C SER A 627 0.41 -18.13 -72.60
N ILE A 628 -0.40 -18.20 -71.54
CA ILE A 628 -1.72 -18.84 -71.54
C ILE A 628 -2.78 -17.73 -71.49
N GLU A 629 -3.64 -17.71 -72.50
CA GLU A 629 -4.99 -17.13 -72.40
C GLU A 629 -6.05 -18.24 -72.53
N PRO A 630 -7.25 -18.06 -71.97
CA PRO A 630 -8.00 -19.19 -71.42
C PRO A 630 -9.10 -19.73 -72.34
N ARG A 631 -9.36 -21.06 -72.28
CA ARG A 631 -10.64 -21.66 -72.66
C ARG A 631 -11.03 -22.86 -71.78
N THR A 632 -12.32 -22.87 -71.41
CA THR A 632 -13.11 -23.93 -70.76
C THR A 632 -14.48 -23.95 -71.46
N PRO A 633 -15.42 -24.88 -71.15
CA PRO A 633 -15.27 -26.33 -71.03
C PRO A 633 -16.40 -27.10 -71.77
N ASP A 634 -16.27 -28.43 -71.91
CA ASP A 634 -17.36 -29.41 -72.03
C ASP A 634 -16.82 -30.71 -71.39
N GLY A 635 -17.48 -31.42 -70.46
CA GLY A 635 -18.82 -32.02 -70.52
C GLY A 635 -18.68 -33.50 -70.96
N GLN A 636 -19.03 -34.56 -70.22
CA GLN A 636 -19.94 -34.71 -69.06
C GLN A 636 -19.51 -35.89 -68.13
N HIS A 637 -19.54 -35.65 -66.81
CA HIS A 637 -20.28 -36.37 -65.73
C HIS A 637 -20.84 -37.83 -65.90
N PRO A 638 -21.21 -38.53 -64.79
CA PRO A 638 -20.71 -38.48 -63.38
C PRO A 638 -20.77 -39.83 -62.57
N ARG A 639 -20.54 -39.72 -61.24
CA ARG A 639 -21.06 -40.54 -60.11
C ARG A 639 -20.27 -41.77 -59.59
N THR A 640 -19.45 -41.46 -58.58
CA THR A 640 -19.36 -42.14 -57.26
C THR A 640 -20.75 -42.47 -56.64
N PRO A 641 -20.91 -43.32 -55.59
CA PRO A 641 -19.97 -43.59 -54.47
C PRO A 641 -19.94 -45.10 -54.02
N GLN A 642 -19.56 -45.57 -52.82
CA GLN A 642 -19.13 -45.00 -51.51
C GLN A 642 -17.99 -45.92 -50.89
N PRO A 643 -17.75 -46.19 -49.57
CA PRO A 643 -16.41 -46.60 -49.08
C PRO A 643 -16.35 -47.93 -48.27
N ARG A 644 -15.13 -48.34 -47.85
CA ARG A 644 -14.77 -48.76 -46.45
C ARG A 644 -13.33 -49.31 -46.33
N ARG A 645 -12.58 -48.81 -45.32
CA ARG A 645 -11.46 -49.51 -44.63
C ARG A 645 -12.02 -50.78 -43.91
N PRO A 646 -11.24 -51.80 -43.45
CA PRO A 646 -9.93 -51.64 -42.79
C PRO A 646 -8.87 -52.79 -42.88
N THR A 647 -7.69 -52.51 -42.29
CA THR A 647 -6.78 -53.43 -41.53
C THR A 647 -6.01 -54.62 -42.16
N ARG A 648 -4.67 -54.55 -41.95
CA ARG A 648 -3.74 -55.58 -41.37
C ARG A 648 -2.76 -56.34 -42.29
N LEU A 649 -1.47 -56.01 -42.11
CA LEU A 649 -0.23 -56.83 -42.10
C LEU A 649 -0.25 -58.22 -42.78
N THR A 650 0.72 -58.50 -43.68
CA THR A 650 1.94 -59.30 -43.33
C THR A 650 2.97 -59.46 -44.47
N ARG A 651 4.26 -59.28 -44.09
CA ARG A 651 5.50 -60.03 -44.44
C ARG A 651 6.07 -60.14 -45.88
N ASN A 652 7.41 -59.94 -45.89
CA ASN A 652 8.47 -60.48 -46.76
C ASN A 652 8.45 -59.95 -48.23
N ILE A 653 9.58 -59.83 -48.96
CA ILE A 653 10.92 -60.44 -48.86
C ILE A 653 12.01 -59.38 -49.14
N THR A 654 13.10 -59.39 -48.35
CA THR A 654 14.38 -58.75 -48.68
C THR A 654 15.24 -59.65 -49.58
N PRO A 655 16.05 -59.06 -50.48
CA PRO A 655 17.42 -59.53 -50.65
C PRO A 655 18.40 -58.47 -50.16
N SER A 656 19.11 -58.82 -49.10
CA SER A 656 20.27 -58.09 -48.61
C SER A 656 21.42 -58.16 -49.62
N THR A 657 21.90 -57.01 -50.08
CA THR A 657 23.28 -56.88 -50.56
C THR A 657 23.90 -55.67 -49.87
N SER A 658 24.74 -55.94 -48.87
CA SER A 658 25.44 -54.92 -48.10
C SER A 658 26.56 -54.29 -48.93
N SER A 659 26.31 -53.10 -49.49
CA SER A 659 27.39 -52.15 -49.75
C SER A 659 27.75 -51.50 -48.41
N ALA A 660 29.02 -51.58 -48.00
CA ALA A 660 29.48 -50.93 -46.78
C ALA A 660 29.24 -49.41 -46.87
N ALA A 661 28.43 -48.88 -45.96
CA ALA A 661 28.24 -47.45 -45.84
C ALA A 661 29.54 -46.83 -45.30
N THR A 662 30.11 -45.89 -46.05
CA THR A 662 31.05 -44.89 -45.53
C THR A 662 30.43 -44.26 -44.27
N PRO A 663 31.21 -43.95 -43.22
CA PRO A 663 30.67 -43.21 -42.07
C PRO A 663 29.94 -41.94 -42.55
N PRO A 664 28.82 -41.55 -41.90
CA PRO A 664 28.07 -40.37 -42.29
C PRO A 664 29.00 -39.15 -42.22
N GLY A 665 29.20 -38.49 -43.36
CA GLY A 665 30.02 -37.28 -43.43
C GLY A 665 29.41 -36.14 -42.60
N PRO A 666 30.24 -35.17 -42.16
CA PRO A 666 29.75 -34.03 -41.37
C PRO A 666 28.62 -33.29 -42.09
N THR A 667 27.59 -32.89 -41.36
CA THR A 667 26.43 -32.18 -41.91
C THR A 667 26.48 -30.70 -41.55
N LEU A 668 26.66 -29.83 -42.54
CA LEU A 668 26.64 -28.38 -42.34
C LEU A 668 25.22 -27.83 -42.37
N ASN A 669 24.87 -27.03 -41.37
CA ASN A 669 23.71 -26.14 -41.36
C ASN A 669 24.22 -24.70 -41.21
N ALA A 670 23.65 -23.73 -41.91
CA ALA A 670 24.11 -22.35 -41.85
C ALA A 670 22.93 -21.39 -41.71
N GLN A 671 23.00 -20.47 -40.74
CA GLN A 671 22.05 -19.36 -40.64
C GLN A 671 22.52 -18.19 -41.50
N ILE A 672 21.64 -17.64 -42.34
CA ILE A 672 21.96 -16.58 -43.30
C ILE A 672 21.36 -15.27 -42.80
N LEU A 673 22.23 -14.35 -42.37
CA LEU A 673 21.85 -13.11 -41.68
C LEU A 673 22.29 -11.89 -42.49
N SER A 674 21.58 -10.76 -42.39
CA SER A 674 22.02 -9.50 -43.00
C SER A 674 23.00 -8.74 -42.09
N SER A 675 24.14 -8.32 -42.61
CA SER A 675 25.18 -7.67 -41.78
C SER A 675 24.81 -6.27 -41.25
N PHE A 676 23.82 -5.61 -41.84
CA PHE A 676 23.47 -4.21 -41.51
C PHE A 676 22.42 -4.08 -40.41
N PHE A 677 21.43 -4.98 -40.37
CA PHE A 677 20.28 -4.84 -39.46
C PHE A 677 20.51 -5.52 -38.11
N TRP A 678 21.37 -6.55 -38.06
CA TRP A 678 21.76 -7.25 -36.85
C TRP A 678 22.64 -6.39 -35.93
N PRO A 679 22.73 -6.69 -34.62
CA PRO A 679 23.71 -6.06 -33.73
C PRO A 679 25.15 -6.41 -34.13
N GLN A 680 26.17 -5.80 -33.50
CA GLN A 680 27.56 -6.20 -33.75
C GLN A 680 27.82 -7.54 -33.08
N LEU A 681 27.67 -8.60 -33.87
CA LEU A 681 27.93 -9.97 -33.47
C LEU A 681 29.45 -10.21 -33.35
N ARG A 682 29.81 -11.18 -32.51
CA ARG A 682 31.20 -11.61 -32.32
C ARG A 682 31.78 -12.18 -33.62
N ASP A 683 32.95 -11.69 -34.04
CA ASP A 683 33.54 -11.99 -35.35
C ASP A 683 34.99 -12.51 -35.31
N ASP A 684 35.34 -13.20 -34.22
CA ASP A 684 36.64 -13.86 -34.01
C ASP A 684 37.02 -14.75 -35.21
N THR A 685 38.16 -14.45 -35.80
CA THR A 685 38.70 -15.19 -36.95
C THR A 685 39.58 -16.33 -36.47
N PHE A 686 39.36 -17.53 -37.01
CA PHE A 686 40.20 -18.71 -36.78
C PHE A 686 40.00 -19.73 -37.91
N ARG A 687 40.95 -20.65 -38.06
CA ARG A 687 40.89 -21.75 -39.01
C ARG A 687 40.00 -22.87 -38.50
N VAL A 688 38.91 -23.13 -39.22
CA VAL A 688 38.05 -24.30 -39.02
C VAL A 688 38.65 -25.57 -39.65
N PRO A 689 38.29 -26.77 -39.15
CA PRO A 689 38.70 -28.05 -39.72
C PRO A 689 38.47 -28.15 -41.24
N ALA A 690 39.42 -28.78 -41.94
CA ALA A 690 39.42 -28.86 -43.40
C ALA A 690 38.15 -29.53 -44.00
N GLN A 691 37.52 -30.46 -43.27
CA GLN A 691 36.23 -31.04 -43.70
C GLN A 691 35.08 -30.01 -43.67
N ILE A 692 35.10 -29.10 -42.69
CA ILE A 692 34.08 -28.04 -42.54
C ILE A 692 34.31 -26.95 -43.59
N ASP A 693 35.55 -26.52 -43.82
CA ASP A 693 35.91 -25.57 -44.88
C ASP A 693 35.49 -26.06 -46.28
N ALA A 694 35.65 -27.36 -46.57
CA ALA A 694 35.16 -27.96 -47.82
C ALA A 694 33.62 -27.85 -47.96
N LEU A 695 32.87 -28.11 -46.88
CA LEU A 695 31.41 -27.97 -46.85
C LEU A 695 30.96 -26.51 -46.92
N GLN A 696 31.69 -25.57 -46.30
CA GLN A 696 31.43 -24.14 -46.38
C GLN A 696 31.55 -23.65 -47.83
N LYS A 697 32.63 -24.03 -48.54
CA LYS A 697 32.83 -23.73 -49.97
C LYS A 697 31.77 -24.36 -50.88
N GLU A 698 31.35 -25.60 -50.57
CA GLU A 698 30.25 -26.22 -51.30
C GLU A 698 28.94 -25.45 -51.08
N TYR A 699 28.63 -25.07 -49.84
CA TYR A 699 27.44 -24.29 -49.48
C TYR A 699 27.44 -22.92 -50.16
N GLU A 700 28.58 -22.21 -50.19
CA GLU A 700 28.77 -20.95 -50.92
C GLU A 700 28.39 -21.09 -52.39
N SER A 701 28.96 -22.08 -53.09
CA SER A 701 28.68 -22.29 -54.53
C SER A 701 27.20 -22.54 -54.82
N ARG A 702 26.51 -23.26 -53.91
CA ARG A 702 25.07 -23.53 -53.99
C ARG A 702 24.25 -22.27 -53.68
N PHE A 703 24.68 -21.46 -52.71
CA PHE A 703 24.04 -20.20 -52.37
C PHE A 703 24.16 -19.16 -53.49
N GLU A 704 25.34 -18.98 -54.09
CA GLU A 704 25.57 -18.08 -55.24
C GLU A 704 24.65 -18.44 -56.42
N ARG A 705 24.37 -19.73 -56.64
CA ARG A 705 23.44 -20.21 -57.67
C ARG A 705 21.97 -19.86 -57.37
N ILE A 706 21.57 -19.77 -56.10
CA ILE A 706 20.19 -19.44 -55.68
C ILE A 706 19.98 -17.93 -55.59
N LYS A 707 20.96 -17.19 -55.08
CA LYS A 707 20.93 -15.73 -54.89
C LYS A 707 22.13 -15.10 -55.61
N GLY A 708 22.03 -15.00 -56.95
CA GLY A 708 23.08 -14.42 -57.78
C GLY A 708 23.54 -13.03 -57.32
N MET A 709 24.82 -12.74 -57.54
CA MET A 709 25.51 -11.49 -57.14
C MET A 709 25.62 -11.25 -55.62
N ARG A 710 25.61 -12.30 -54.79
CA ARG A 710 25.87 -12.22 -53.34
C ARG A 710 26.91 -13.25 -52.90
N LYS A 711 27.84 -12.83 -52.04
CA LYS A 711 28.82 -13.70 -51.37
C LYS A 711 28.49 -13.85 -49.89
N LEU A 712 28.88 -14.96 -49.30
CA LEU A 712 28.80 -15.18 -47.86
C LEU A 712 30.08 -14.70 -47.17
N ARG A 713 29.95 -14.28 -45.89
CA ARG A 713 31.05 -14.13 -44.94
C ARG A 713 30.70 -15.05 -43.76
N TRP A 714 31.54 -16.03 -43.48
CA TRP A 714 31.33 -16.91 -42.32
C TRP A 714 31.69 -16.18 -41.03
N MET A 715 30.89 -16.39 -39.98
CA MET A 715 31.12 -15.93 -38.62
C MET A 715 31.27 -17.16 -37.72
N ASN A 716 32.42 -17.83 -37.84
CA ASN A 716 32.66 -19.15 -37.24
C ASN A 716 32.54 -19.15 -35.70
N ALA A 717 32.76 -18.00 -35.04
CA ALA A 717 32.61 -17.84 -33.60
C ALA A 717 31.18 -18.10 -33.07
N LEU A 718 30.15 -17.88 -33.90
CA LEU A 718 28.74 -17.93 -33.48
C LEU A 718 28.06 -19.28 -33.73
N GLY A 719 28.75 -20.22 -34.37
CA GLY A 719 28.17 -21.53 -34.69
C GLY A 719 27.99 -22.40 -33.45
N ASP A 720 27.20 -23.46 -33.59
CA ASP A 720 27.15 -24.59 -32.68
C ASP A 720 27.62 -25.86 -33.40
N GLY A 721 28.31 -26.73 -32.68
CA GLY A 721 28.78 -28.01 -33.19
C GLY A 721 28.47 -29.16 -32.24
N SER A 722 28.13 -30.31 -32.80
CA SER A 722 28.23 -31.59 -32.10
C SER A 722 29.36 -32.40 -32.72
N ILE A 723 30.15 -33.06 -31.86
CA ILE A 723 31.24 -33.95 -32.28
C ILE A 723 31.16 -35.26 -31.51
N THR A 724 31.63 -36.33 -32.15
CA THR A 724 31.76 -37.64 -31.52
C THR A 724 33.25 -37.98 -31.47
N LEU A 725 33.79 -38.17 -30.25
CA LEU A 725 35.19 -38.48 -30.02
C LEU A 725 35.34 -39.97 -29.72
N THR A 726 36.12 -40.68 -30.55
CA THR A 726 36.43 -42.09 -30.38
C THR A 726 37.85 -42.25 -29.83
N PHE A 727 37.97 -42.68 -28.58
CA PHE A 727 39.22 -43.00 -27.90
C PHE A 727 39.45 -44.53 -27.87
N ASP A 728 40.60 -44.98 -27.37
CA ASP A 728 40.92 -46.41 -27.25
C ASP A 728 39.99 -47.18 -26.28
N ASP A 729 39.41 -46.50 -25.28
CA ASP A 729 38.54 -47.12 -24.26
C ASP A 729 37.04 -46.76 -24.35
N ARG A 730 36.69 -45.62 -24.98
CA ARG A 730 35.31 -45.08 -25.01
C ARG A 730 35.01 -44.26 -26.26
N THR A 731 33.73 -44.16 -26.61
CA THR A 731 33.21 -43.13 -27.52
C THR A 731 32.37 -42.17 -26.71
N GLU A 732 32.60 -40.87 -26.84
CA GLU A 732 31.82 -39.82 -26.17
C GLU A 732 31.30 -38.79 -27.17
N ASP A 733 30.01 -38.52 -27.07
CA ASP A 733 29.29 -37.56 -27.91
C ASP A 733 29.16 -36.24 -27.13
N PHE A 734 29.61 -35.14 -27.72
CA PHE A 734 29.57 -33.80 -27.14
C PHE A 734 28.71 -32.88 -28.00
N ASP A 735 27.57 -32.46 -27.47
CA ASP A 735 26.65 -31.51 -28.10
C ASP A 735 26.90 -30.06 -27.62
N HIS A 736 26.45 -29.08 -28.41
CA HIS A 736 26.51 -27.64 -28.11
C HIS A 736 27.92 -27.08 -27.84
N LEU A 737 28.94 -27.61 -28.51
CA LEU A 737 30.30 -27.06 -28.49
C LEU A 737 30.41 -25.81 -29.35
N THR A 738 31.30 -24.90 -28.95
CA THR A 738 31.67 -23.77 -29.82
C THR A 738 32.65 -24.22 -30.91
N PRO A 739 32.68 -23.60 -32.11
CA PRO A 739 33.48 -24.13 -33.20
C PRO A 739 34.98 -23.91 -32.99
N TRP A 740 35.39 -22.99 -32.10
CA TRP A 740 36.78 -22.88 -31.66
C TRP A 740 37.19 -24.02 -30.72
N GLN A 741 36.32 -24.48 -29.81
CA GLN A 741 36.56 -25.70 -29.00
C GLN A 741 36.74 -26.91 -29.93
N VAL A 742 35.90 -27.04 -30.95
CA VAL A 742 35.99 -28.09 -31.98
C VAL A 742 37.29 -27.98 -32.81
N SER A 743 37.70 -26.76 -33.18
CA SER A 743 38.93 -26.54 -33.96
C SER A 743 40.18 -26.87 -33.15
N VAL A 744 40.21 -26.53 -31.86
CA VAL A 744 41.31 -26.86 -30.95
C VAL A 744 41.45 -28.37 -30.77
N ILE A 745 40.38 -29.12 -30.51
CA ILE A 745 40.50 -30.59 -30.37
C ILE A 745 40.86 -31.27 -31.70
N TYR A 746 40.39 -30.73 -32.84
CA TYR A 746 40.78 -31.23 -34.17
C TYR A 746 42.29 -31.05 -34.47
N ALA A 747 42.94 -30.01 -33.94
CA ALA A 747 44.38 -29.79 -34.09
C ALA A 747 45.27 -30.85 -33.39
N PHE A 748 44.68 -31.66 -32.51
CA PHE A 748 45.36 -32.83 -31.91
C PHE A 748 45.26 -34.10 -32.79
N GLN A 749 44.46 -34.12 -33.86
CA GLN A 749 44.48 -35.20 -34.83
C GLN A 749 45.82 -35.21 -35.61
N PRO A 750 46.43 -36.38 -35.92
CA PRO A 750 47.71 -36.42 -36.63
C PRO A 750 47.63 -35.77 -38.01
N GLN A 751 48.58 -34.87 -38.30
CA GLN A 751 48.73 -34.26 -39.62
C GLN A 751 49.42 -35.22 -40.60
N PRO A 752 49.15 -35.10 -41.92
CA PRO A 752 49.69 -36.03 -42.93
C PRO A 752 51.23 -36.04 -43.05
N ASP A 753 51.91 -35.00 -42.54
CA ASP A 753 53.38 -34.87 -42.56
C ASP A 753 54.05 -35.26 -41.23
N GLU A 754 53.28 -35.65 -40.20
CA GLU A 754 53.82 -36.09 -38.91
C GLU A 754 53.88 -37.62 -38.84
N GLU A 755 55.10 -38.17 -38.85
CA GLU A 755 55.31 -39.60 -38.56
C GLU A 755 54.75 -39.93 -37.17
N THR A 756 53.80 -40.84 -37.13
CA THR A 756 53.24 -41.37 -35.88
C THR A 756 54.35 -42.12 -35.15
N LYS A 757 54.98 -41.45 -34.16
CA LYS A 757 55.87 -42.15 -33.22
C LYS A 757 55.03 -43.21 -32.53
N HIS A 758 55.23 -44.47 -32.91
CA HIS A 758 54.53 -45.60 -32.33
C HIS A 758 54.55 -45.51 -30.81
N ALA A 759 53.38 -45.69 -30.21
CA ALA A 759 53.16 -45.60 -28.78
C ALA A 759 54.26 -46.34 -28.01
N ASP A 760 55.11 -45.57 -27.32
CA ASP A 760 55.85 -46.12 -26.21
C ASP A 760 54.83 -46.49 -25.11
N LYS A 761 55.17 -47.44 -24.23
CA LYS A 761 54.19 -48.16 -23.37
C LYS A 761 53.68 -47.33 -22.17
N GLY A 762 53.23 -46.10 -22.43
CA GLY A 762 52.85 -45.09 -21.43
C GLY A 762 51.53 -44.37 -21.67
N GLY A 763 50.79 -44.64 -22.74
CA GLY A 763 49.40 -44.16 -22.91
C GLY A 763 49.22 -42.63 -23.01
N GLU A 764 50.27 -41.89 -23.39
CA GLU A 764 50.20 -40.45 -23.65
C GLU A 764 50.05 -40.21 -25.15
N GLY A 765 48.94 -39.56 -25.54
CA GLY A 765 48.66 -39.22 -26.93
C GLY A 765 49.47 -38.02 -27.44
N ILE A 766 49.08 -37.50 -28.60
CA ILE A 766 49.76 -36.38 -29.27
C ILE A 766 49.85 -35.15 -28.33
N THR A 767 51.05 -34.56 -28.24
CA THR A 767 51.34 -33.38 -27.41
C THR A 767 51.41 -32.11 -28.25
N ARG A 768 50.73 -31.03 -27.86
CA ARG A 768 50.79 -29.70 -28.48
C ARG A 768 51.06 -28.62 -27.42
N SER A 769 51.76 -27.54 -27.78
CA SER A 769 51.92 -26.35 -26.92
C SER A 769 50.94 -25.23 -27.30
N VAL A 770 50.70 -24.28 -26.39
CA VAL A 770 49.78 -23.14 -26.64
C VAL A 770 50.19 -22.34 -27.88
N SER A 771 51.46 -21.91 -27.97
CA SER A 771 51.96 -21.15 -29.11
C SER A 771 51.93 -21.92 -30.44
N GLN A 772 52.02 -23.26 -30.39
CA GLN A 772 51.85 -24.09 -31.58
C GLN A 772 50.38 -24.13 -32.03
N LEU A 773 49.43 -24.17 -31.09
CA LEU A 773 47.99 -24.11 -31.40
C LEU A 773 47.59 -22.72 -31.93
N GLU A 774 48.16 -21.65 -31.37
CA GLU A 774 48.02 -20.26 -31.83
C GLU A 774 48.43 -20.12 -33.31
N GLU A 775 49.62 -20.59 -33.67
CA GLU A 775 50.14 -20.56 -35.07
C GLU A 775 49.34 -21.48 -36.01
N MET A 776 48.97 -22.70 -35.57
CA MET A 776 48.24 -23.66 -36.39
C MET A 776 46.80 -23.23 -36.72
N LEU A 777 46.13 -22.56 -35.78
CA LEU A 777 44.71 -22.19 -35.88
C LEU A 777 44.48 -20.72 -36.23
N GLU A 778 45.53 -19.89 -36.21
CA GLU A 778 45.44 -18.43 -36.35
C GLU A 778 44.42 -17.84 -35.35
N MET A 779 44.52 -18.26 -34.09
CA MET A 779 43.62 -17.92 -32.99
C MET A 779 44.28 -16.99 -31.97
N ASP A 780 43.48 -16.13 -31.31
CA ASP A 780 43.94 -15.36 -30.16
C ASP A 780 44.24 -16.26 -28.94
N GLU A 781 45.24 -15.89 -28.14
CA GLU A 781 45.73 -16.68 -27.00
C GLU A 781 44.60 -16.91 -25.97
N SER A 782 43.73 -15.91 -25.76
CA SER A 782 42.63 -15.99 -24.80
C SER A 782 41.61 -17.10 -25.15
N LEU A 783 41.29 -17.24 -26.44
CA LEU A 783 40.39 -18.27 -26.98
C LEU A 783 41.00 -19.66 -26.87
N VAL A 784 42.30 -19.78 -27.14
CA VAL A 784 43.03 -21.06 -27.03
C VAL A 784 43.03 -21.52 -25.57
N HIS A 785 43.36 -20.65 -24.61
CA HIS A 785 43.28 -20.98 -23.18
C HIS A 785 41.88 -21.37 -22.74
N GLN A 786 40.84 -20.69 -23.23
CA GLN A 786 39.45 -21.03 -22.90
C GLN A 786 39.01 -22.39 -23.47
N ALA A 787 39.43 -22.72 -24.68
CA ALA A 787 39.17 -24.04 -25.26
C ALA A 787 39.90 -25.15 -24.49
N LEU A 788 41.16 -24.91 -24.12
CA LEU A 788 41.98 -25.86 -23.37
C LEU A 788 41.47 -26.06 -21.94
N SER A 789 41.05 -25.01 -21.23
CA SER A 789 40.46 -25.14 -19.89
C SER A 789 39.17 -25.97 -19.91
N PHE A 790 38.32 -25.77 -20.91
CA PHE A 790 37.13 -26.60 -21.14
C PHE A 790 37.49 -28.08 -21.36
N TRP A 791 38.43 -28.38 -22.27
CA TRP A 791 38.81 -29.77 -22.57
C TRP A 791 39.59 -30.48 -21.45
N VAL A 792 40.32 -29.72 -20.61
CA VAL A 792 40.89 -30.25 -19.35
C VAL A 792 39.78 -30.53 -18.34
N GLY A 793 38.79 -29.63 -18.19
CA GLY A 793 37.62 -29.86 -17.34
C GLY A 793 36.83 -31.10 -17.73
N LYS A 794 36.68 -31.37 -19.04
CA LYS A 794 36.06 -32.61 -19.56
C LYS A 794 36.98 -33.84 -19.55
N SER A 795 38.18 -33.76 -18.95
CA SER A 795 39.14 -34.87 -18.86
C SER A 795 39.48 -35.50 -20.22
N VAL A 796 39.56 -34.67 -21.27
CA VAL A 796 40.00 -35.06 -22.63
C VAL A 796 41.48 -34.72 -22.83
N LEU A 797 41.94 -33.60 -22.27
CA LEU A 797 43.34 -33.17 -22.30
C LEU A 797 43.96 -33.18 -20.89
N ARG A 798 45.22 -33.61 -20.79
CA ARG A 798 46.07 -33.41 -19.59
C ARG A 798 46.99 -32.22 -19.80
N PHE A 799 47.12 -31.36 -18.79
CA PHE A 799 48.08 -30.27 -18.75
C PHE A 799 49.44 -30.73 -18.21
N HIS A 800 50.51 -30.36 -18.91
CA HIS A 800 51.91 -30.57 -18.55
C HIS A 800 52.65 -29.23 -18.51
N VAL A 801 53.54 -29.07 -17.52
CA VAL A 801 54.36 -27.86 -17.37
C VAL A 801 55.63 -28.01 -18.23
N PRO A 802 56.02 -27.02 -19.07
CA PRO A 802 55.36 -25.73 -19.31
C PRO A 802 54.38 -25.77 -20.49
N SER A 803 53.15 -25.28 -20.27
CA SER A 803 52.15 -24.92 -21.30
C SER A 803 51.96 -25.93 -22.44
N THR A 804 52.03 -27.22 -22.13
CA THR A 804 51.91 -28.32 -23.09
C THR A 804 50.73 -29.19 -22.70
N TYR A 805 49.96 -29.66 -23.68
CA TYR A 805 48.75 -30.45 -23.48
C TYR A 805 48.87 -31.77 -24.23
N SER A 806 48.39 -32.86 -23.64
CA SER A 806 48.38 -34.21 -24.26
C SER A 806 46.99 -34.83 -24.23
N ILE A 807 46.59 -35.55 -25.28
CA ILE A 807 45.34 -36.33 -25.28
C ILE A 807 45.40 -37.46 -24.24
N ILE A 808 44.30 -37.66 -23.51
CA ILE A 808 44.08 -38.81 -22.63
C ILE A 808 43.34 -39.91 -23.41
N GLU A 809 44.09 -40.81 -24.04
CA GLU A 809 43.55 -41.91 -24.87
C GLU A 809 42.85 -43.01 -24.05
N SER A 810 43.18 -43.13 -22.76
CA SER A 810 42.50 -44.04 -21.84
C SER A 810 42.43 -43.43 -20.44
N LEU A 811 41.28 -43.55 -19.78
CA LEU A 811 41.08 -42.97 -18.46
C LEU A 811 41.97 -43.67 -17.41
N PRO A 812 42.77 -42.92 -16.63
CA PRO A 812 43.60 -43.51 -15.59
C PRO A 812 42.73 -44.15 -14.50
N LYS A 813 43.06 -45.39 -14.10
CA LYS A 813 42.34 -46.07 -13.01
C LYS A 813 42.39 -45.23 -11.72
N PRO A 814 41.29 -45.13 -10.95
CA PRO A 814 41.15 -44.20 -9.82
C PRO A 814 42.08 -44.49 -8.63
N THR A 815 42.87 -45.56 -8.67
CA THR A 815 43.89 -45.92 -7.67
C THR A 815 45.30 -45.41 -8.01
N SER A 816 45.46 -44.69 -9.13
CA SER A 816 46.75 -44.12 -9.57
C SER A 816 46.95 -42.69 -9.03
N LYS A 817 48.20 -42.34 -8.69
CA LYS A 817 48.55 -40.98 -8.24
C LYS A 817 48.31 -39.92 -9.32
N THR A 818 48.41 -40.32 -10.59
CA THR A 818 48.09 -39.47 -11.75
C THR A 818 46.60 -39.17 -11.82
N GLY A 819 45.72 -40.18 -11.70
CA GLY A 819 44.27 -39.98 -11.77
C GLY A 819 43.69 -39.05 -10.70
N ALA A 820 44.30 -38.98 -9.50
CA ALA A 820 43.88 -38.03 -8.47
C ALA A 820 44.27 -36.57 -8.83
N HIS A 821 45.50 -36.35 -9.30
CA HIS A 821 45.96 -35.04 -9.74
C HIS A 821 45.23 -34.55 -11.00
N ASP A 822 44.92 -35.46 -11.92
CA ASP A 822 44.11 -35.17 -13.11
C ASP A 822 42.69 -34.75 -12.73
N ALA A 823 42.07 -35.40 -11.72
CA ALA A 823 40.72 -35.06 -11.25
C ALA A 823 40.65 -33.70 -10.54
N ASP A 824 41.62 -33.38 -9.68
CA ASP A 824 41.72 -32.06 -9.03
C ASP A 824 41.96 -30.94 -10.07
N ALA A 825 42.80 -31.20 -11.08
CA ALA A 825 43.04 -30.27 -12.18
C ALA A 825 41.81 -30.07 -13.07
N ALA A 826 41.05 -31.13 -13.37
CA ALA A 826 39.81 -31.06 -14.11
C ALA A 826 38.74 -30.24 -13.35
N ALA A 827 38.59 -30.45 -12.04
CA ALA A 827 37.66 -29.68 -11.22
C ALA A 827 37.99 -28.17 -11.20
N ALA A 828 39.27 -27.82 -11.01
CA ALA A 828 39.72 -26.43 -11.07
C ALA A 828 39.56 -25.81 -12.47
N ALA A 829 39.80 -26.58 -13.52
CA ALA A 829 39.60 -26.14 -14.89
C ALA A 829 38.12 -25.96 -15.25
N GLU A 830 37.22 -26.78 -14.72
CA GLU A 830 35.76 -26.65 -14.90
C GLU A 830 35.19 -25.45 -14.13
N GLU A 831 35.69 -25.14 -12.93
CA GLU A 831 35.37 -23.89 -12.22
C GLU A 831 35.83 -22.65 -13.02
N LEU A 832 37.07 -22.64 -13.53
CA LEU A 832 37.55 -21.56 -14.37
C LEU A 832 36.79 -21.45 -15.71
N ALA A 833 36.49 -22.57 -16.36
CA ALA A 833 35.75 -22.60 -17.62
C ALA A 833 34.30 -22.12 -17.45
N THR A 834 33.63 -22.42 -16.34
CA THR A 834 32.27 -21.92 -16.06
C THR A 834 32.27 -20.42 -15.74
N ILE A 835 33.25 -19.91 -15.00
CA ILE A 835 33.43 -18.46 -14.77
C ILE A 835 33.71 -17.73 -16.11
N GLN A 836 34.60 -18.27 -16.95
CA GLN A 836 34.95 -17.70 -18.25
C GLN A 836 33.77 -17.74 -19.23
N ALA A 837 33.07 -18.88 -19.33
CA ALA A 837 31.90 -19.01 -20.21
C ALA A 837 30.80 -18.00 -19.89
N ASN A 838 30.55 -17.71 -18.61
CA ASN A 838 29.58 -16.68 -18.20
C ASN A 838 29.98 -15.25 -18.61
N ALA A 839 31.27 -14.97 -18.80
CA ALA A 839 31.75 -13.69 -19.31
C ALA A 839 31.72 -13.61 -20.84
N THR A 840 31.97 -14.72 -21.55
CA THR A 840 32.20 -14.73 -23.01
C THR A 840 31.04 -15.24 -23.86
N ASN A 841 29.99 -15.83 -23.28
CA ASN A 841 28.86 -16.42 -24.03
C ASN A 841 27.87 -15.40 -24.62
N ASN A 842 28.13 -14.10 -24.51
CA ASN A 842 27.34 -13.09 -25.22
C ASN A 842 27.65 -13.15 -26.73
N THR A 843 26.62 -13.41 -27.54
CA THR A 843 26.71 -13.45 -29.01
C THR A 843 26.95 -12.06 -29.63
N VAL A 844 26.56 -11.03 -28.90
CA VAL A 844 26.73 -9.60 -29.22
C VAL A 844 27.92 -9.04 -28.46
N LYS A 845 28.84 -8.33 -29.16
CA LYS A 845 29.97 -7.64 -28.53
C LYS A 845 29.48 -6.65 -27.47
N SER A 846 30.15 -6.59 -26.33
CA SER A 846 29.74 -5.67 -25.27
C SER A 846 30.04 -4.21 -25.65
N GLN A 847 29.29 -3.24 -25.10
CA GLN A 847 29.55 -1.82 -25.38
C GLN A 847 30.96 -1.39 -24.97
N SER A 848 31.50 -1.95 -23.88
CA SER A 848 32.88 -1.70 -23.43
C SER A 848 33.92 -2.22 -24.42
N GLU A 849 33.75 -3.43 -24.91
CA GLU A 849 34.63 -4.09 -25.89
C GLU A 849 34.60 -3.37 -27.25
N MET A 850 33.41 -2.93 -27.70
CA MET A 850 33.28 -2.06 -28.89
C MET A 850 33.97 -0.70 -28.74
N LEU A 851 33.96 -0.14 -27.52
CA LEU A 851 34.65 1.11 -27.21
C LEU A 851 36.17 0.90 -27.20
N GLU A 852 36.63 -0.25 -26.70
CA GLU A 852 38.05 -0.64 -26.64
C GLU A 852 38.62 -0.92 -28.04
N GLU A 853 37.93 -1.70 -28.88
CA GLU A 853 38.31 -1.99 -30.28
C GLU A 853 38.53 -0.72 -31.11
N LYS A 854 37.75 0.34 -30.84
CA LYS A 854 37.80 1.62 -31.57
C LYS A 854 38.40 2.77 -30.76
N LYS A 855 38.98 2.47 -29.59
CA LYS A 855 39.53 3.44 -28.62
C LYS A 855 40.54 4.37 -29.25
N ASP A 856 41.47 3.84 -30.03
CA ASP A 856 42.54 4.62 -30.67
C ASP A 856 41.99 5.57 -31.73
N VAL A 857 41.00 5.12 -32.51
CA VAL A 857 40.31 5.95 -33.51
C VAL A 857 39.57 7.10 -32.81
N TYR A 858 38.79 6.80 -31.77
CA TYR A 858 38.07 7.79 -30.98
C TYR A 858 39.02 8.79 -30.31
N THR A 859 40.11 8.29 -29.72
CA THR A 859 41.19 9.09 -29.12
C THR A 859 41.83 10.03 -30.13
N ALA A 860 42.17 9.54 -31.32
CA ALA A 860 42.75 10.36 -32.38
C ALA A 860 41.80 11.48 -32.84
N PHE A 861 40.49 11.19 -32.97
CA PHE A 861 39.49 12.21 -33.26
C PHE A 861 39.33 13.24 -32.12
N ILE A 862 39.30 12.80 -30.86
CA ILE A 862 39.20 13.71 -29.70
C ILE A 862 40.42 14.63 -29.62
N LEU A 863 41.63 14.09 -29.72
CA LEU A 863 42.87 14.87 -29.74
C LEU A 863 42.92 15.81 -30.95
N GLY A 864 42.49 15.35 -32.13
CA GLY A 864 42.38 16.18 -33.33
C GLY A 864 41.40 17.36 -33.15
N MET A 865 40.25 17.14 -32.52
CA MET A 865 39.29 18.22 -32.23
C MET A 865 39.84 19.22 -31.22
N LEU A 866 40.39 18.74 -30.10
CA LEU A 866 40.96 19.59 -29.05
C LEU A 866 42.21 20.35 -29.51
N THR A 867 42.99 19.79 -30.44
CA THR A 867 44.13 20.48 -31.06
C THR A 867 43.68 21.60 -32.00
N ASN A 868 42.64 21.36 -32.81
CA ASN A 868 42.18 22.29 -33.84
C ASN A 868 41.20 23.37 -33.33
N GLN A 869 40.37 23.06 -32.34
CA GLN A 869 39.36 23.98 -31.78
C GLN A 869 39.70 24.49 -30.37
N GLY A 870 40.75 23.96 -29.75
CA GLY A 870 41.16 24.31 -28.39
C GLY A 870 40.21 23.75 -27.34
N ASN A 871 39.93 24.55 -26.32
CA ASN A 871 39.23 24.12 -25.11
C ASN A 871 37.75 23.81 -25.42
N MET A 872 37.30 22.58 -25.14
CA MET A 872 35.92 22.15 -25.41
C MET A 872 35.32 21.45 -24.19
N ASN A 873 33.99 21.55 -24.02
CA ASN A 873 33.28 20.80 -23.00
C ASN A 873 32.89 19.39 -23.51
N VAL A 874 32.76 18.43 -22.58
CA VAL A 874 32.42 17.01 -22.88
C VAL A 874 31.19 16.90 -23.80
N GLY A 875 30.13 17.66 -23.53
CA GLY A 875 28.90 17.62 -24.35
C GLY A 875 29.10 18.04 -25.81
N ARG A 876 29.94 19.05 -26.09
CA ARG A 876 30.28 19.44 -27.47
C ARG A 876 31.22 18.44 -28.13
N ILE A 877 32.14 17.85 -27.38
CA ILE A 877 33.01 16.77 -27.89
C ILE A 877 32.13 15.60 -28.34
N ALA A 878 31.21 15.12 -27.50
CA ALA A 878 30.28 14.03 -27.84
C ALA A 878 29.41 14.35 -29.08
N MET A 879 28.85 15.56 -29.16
CA MET A 879 28.08 16.01 -30.33
C MET A 879 28.92 16.03 -31.62
N MET A 880 30.16 16.49 -31.55
CA MET A 880 31.04 16.56 -32.71
C MET A 880 31.60 15.19 -33.12
N MET A 881 31.87 14.30 -32.17
CA MET A 881 32.14 12.89 -32.47
C MET A 881 30.98 12.23 -33.21
N ARG A 882 29.74 12.46 -32.74
CA ARG A 882 28.53 11.90 -33.38
C ARG A 882 28.32 12.40 -34.82
N MET A 883 28.85 13.58 -35.17
CA MET A 883 28.80 14.12 -36.54
C MET A 883 30.01 13.77 -37.42
N MET A 884 31.23 13.69 -36.87
CA MET A 884 32.47 13.54 -37.66
C MET A 884 32.94 12.08 -37.82
N VAL A 885 32.59 11.19 -36.89
CA VAL A 885 32.96 9.77 -36.98
C VAL A 885 32.08 9.08 -38.04
N GLN A 886 32.70 8.41 -39.01
CA GLN A 886 31.97 7.59 -39.99
C GLN A 886 31.28 6.41 -39.29
N GLY A 887 29.97 6.29 -39.45
CA GLY A 887 29.13 5.35 -38.68
C GLY A 887 28.60 5.92 -37.36
N GLY A 888 28.95 7.15 -37.01
CA GLY A 888 28.53 7.82 -35.78
C GLY A 888 29.30 7.38 -34.53
N PHE A 889 29.17 8.16 -33.47
CA PHE A 889 29.62 7.80 -32.12
C PHE A 889 28.39 7.35 -31.32
N PRO A 890 28.24 6.05 -31.01
CA PRO A 890 27.02 5.51 -30.42
C PRO A 890 26.92 5.78 -28.91
N PHE A 891 28.03 6.12 -28.25
CA PHE A 891 28.09 6.33 -26.81
C PHE A 891 27.66 7.75 -26.38
N GLY A 892 27.50 7.94 -25.08
CA GLY A 892 27.09 9.20 -24.45
C GLY A 892 28.27 10.10 -24.03
N PRO A 893 27.99 11.14 -23.23
CA PRO A 893 29.01 12.04 -22.71
C PRO A 893 29.85 11.43 -21.59
N GLU A 894 29.33 10.46 -20.83
CA GLU A 894 30.07 9.84 -19.72
C GLU A 894 31.21 8.94 -20.22
N GLU A 895 31.01 8.24 -21.34
CA GLU A 895 32.04 7.43 -21.98
C GLU A 895 33.15 8.31 -22.59
N VAL A 896 32.78 9.47 -23.14
CA VAL A 896 33.75 10.50 -23.58
C VAL A 896 34.54 11.04 -22.37
N LYS A 897 33.88 11.23 -21.23
CA LYS A 897 34.53 11.67 -19.98
C LYS A 897 35.49 10.60 -19.43
N LYS A 898 35.13 9.31 -19.52
CA LYS A 898 36.03 8.18 -19.19
C LYS A 898 37.27 8.18 -20.09
N LEU A 899 37.08 8.25 -21.41
CA LEU A 899 38.19 8.36 -22.39
C LEU A 899 39.09 9.56 -22.11
N LEU A 900 38.53 10.73 -21.79
CA LEU A 900 39.30 11.94 -21.45
C LEU A 900 40.09 11.78 -20.14
N GLY A 901 39.53 11.10 -19.14
CA GLY A 901 40.24 10.77 -17.89
C GLY A 901 41.42 9.82 -18.12
N GLU A 902 41.26 8.81 -18.96
CA GLU A 902 42.37 7.92 -19.37
C GLU A 902 43.46 8.71 -20.13
N LEU A 903 43.06 9.64 -21.01
CA LEU A 903 44.00 10.50 -21.74
C LEU A 903 44.68 11.57 -20.87
N GLU A 904 44.13 11.88 -19.69
CA GLU A 904 44.76 12.73 -18.66
C GLU A 904 45.81 11.94 -17.86
N VAL A 905 45.56 10.65 -17.59
CA VAL A 905 46.55 9.71 -17.02
C VAL A 905 47.73 9.51 -17.99
N ASP A 906 47.46 9.32 -19.28
CA ASP A 906 48.47 9.34 -20.36
C ASP A 906 49.16 10.71 -20.53
N GLY A 907 48.66 11.76 -19.87
CA GLY A 907 49.22 13.11 -19.92
C GLY A 907 49.02 13.86 -21.24
N LYS A 908 48.12 13.40 -22.13
CA LYS A 908 47.83 13.99 -23.44
C LYS A 908 46.83 15.15 -23.36
N VAL A 909 45.93 15.15 -22.38
CA VAL A 909 44.96 16.23 -22.10
C VAL A 909 45.01 16.66 -20.63
N VAL A 910 44.44 17.83 -20.33
CA VAL A 910 44.29 18.39 -18.99
C VAL A 910 42.87 18.92 -18.82
N SER A 911 42.26 18.59 -17.68
CA SER A 911 40.99 19.17 -17.23
C SER A 911 41.19 20.61 -16.73
N MET A 912 40.42 21.54 -17.29
CA MET A 912 40.44 22.97 -16.94
C MET A 912 39.31 23.34 -15.94
N GLY A 913 38.56 22.34 -15.46
CA GLY A 913 37.38 22.50 -14.61
C GLY A 913 36.07 22.70 -15.41
N GLY A 914 34.94 22.39 -14.78
CA GLY A 914 33.60 22.57 -15.39
C GLY A 914 33.33 21.69 -16.62
N ASP A 915 33.84 20.46 -16.64
CA ASP A 915 33.82 19.53 -17.78
C ASP A 915 34.46 20.09 -19.08
N VAL A 916 35.35 21.08 -18.97
CA VAL A 916 36.15 21.63 -20.07
C VAL A 916 37.54 21.00 -20.11
N TRP A 917 37.92 20.51 -21.30
CA TRP A 917 39.16 19.79 -21.55
C TRP A 917 40.01 20.51 -22.62
N SER A 918 41.33 20.33 -22.54
CA SER A 918 42.30 20.89 -23.49
C SER A 918 43.50 19.95 -23.68
N VAL A 919 44.16 19.98 -24.84
CA VAL A 919 45.40 19.21 -25.08
C VAL A 919 46.53 19.79 -24.23
N ARG A 920 47.31 18.93 -23.57
CA ARG A 920 48.54 19.36 -22.89
C ARG A 920 49.59 19.73 -23.94
N LYS A 921 50.08 20.96 -23.89
CA LYS A 921 51.20 21.44 -24.74
C LYS A 921 52.55 21.07 -24.15
#